data_AF-A0A4P7XK67-F1
#
_entry.id   AF-A0A4P7XK67-F1
#
_cell.length_a   1.000
_cell.length_b   1.000
_cell.length_c   1.000
_cell.angle_alpha   90.00
_cell.angle_beta   90.00
_cell.angle_gamma   90.00
#
_symmetry.space_group_name_H-M   'P 1'
#
loop_
_entity.id
_entity.type
_entity.pdbx_description
1 polymer ?
#
loop_
_entity_poly.entity_id
_entity_poly.type
_entity_poly.pdbx_seq_one_letter_code
_entity_poly.pdbx_strand_id
1 'polypeptide(L)'
;MSQTVRFNRRICILMDLYKNPWAGTESQVYKLTEMLQADGIEVRLAVLRNSDYVEEGDFPAPVDVLNIGSVASVASAWRMFRYGLELRKRGIQLVHIFFNDASVLAPPILWMLGIRTLISRRDMGFWYNDQYRKLLPWTGRYVSGAICNSEAVSDITAQVEKLSRDKVHVIYNGYPERVPGDPGRGLTRKNTGSIVVGIVANLRPIKRISDLVDAVARASKSNPDLELHVVGDGDPQPYLQLADRLGAVERCVFWGSQPNPDDFIAGFDIAVLCSESEGFSNAIIEYMRNGKPVICTRTGGNPEIVEHGVNGYLVPVGDVKALADRILDLAGSASLRQQMGARGQEKVNREYSVDRMRERHLALYERYGKKEKQTMLDKLSKHFFYPAWDMKDRSSRLQEWRELEKQQWLPRKELEQLQWSRLRKMVAYAARNSPFYRQLFQQHGIDPKVIRSLADFRAIPVTTKVDIRNNTDAFISEPYNKASLVRAKTGGSTGVSLNLFFDEACQERRNAAQLMADRWAGWDLGMKKASVWGNPPVAKTVKQKLRNNLLDRTIYLDTMDLNDQSMGAFVQRWRDEKPGAVFGHAHSIYIFARYLLDNAVTDLRPEGIVATSMMLLEHERRDIELAFDCKVTNRYGCEEVGLIACECEVHKGMHLNTPHVLVEFLDENDQPVAEGEPGKIVVTDLNNFAMPLIRYRVEDIGVYSSRECACGRGMPILERLEGRVADFLKLPSGGRVAGISLVERTLTKVPGIEQMQLVQEQLDQVLIRRVKGKDYTSTTDSELTAAMREVFDESVELKIETVDAIPQEPSGKYRFSICKV
;
A
#
# COMPACT_ATOMS: atom_id res chain seq x y z
N MET A 1 3.54 -21.35 8.27
CA MET A 1 4.13 -20.71 9.47
C MET A 1 3.98 -19.20 9.32
N SER A 2 2.99 -18.60 9.98
CA SER A 2 2.69 -17.16 9.93
C SER A 2 3.50 -16.42 11.02
N GLN A 3 4.58 -15.75 10.63
CA GLN A 3 5.38 -14.89 11.52
C GLN A 3 5.62 -13.53 10.86
N THR A 4 4.60 -12.65 10.85
CA THR A 4 4.81 -11.24 10.43
C THR A 4 3.73 -10.30 10.97
N VAL A 5 3.52 -10.28 12.28
CA VAL A 5 2.68 -9.25 12.91
C VAL A 5 3.41 -8.76 14.16
N ARG A 6 3.85 -7.50 14.13
CA ARG A 6 4.80 -6.89 15.08
C ARG A 6 4.26 -5.81 16.00
N PHE A 7 2.97 -5.53 15.96
CA PHE A 7 2.35 -4.83 17.08
C PHE A 7 2.10 -5.81 18.23
N ASN A 8 1.87 -5.29 19.44
CA ASN A 8 1.47 -6.15 20.56
C ASN A 8 0.23 -6.94 20.16
N ARG A 9 0.33 -8.28 20.05
CA ARG A 9 -0.72 -9.18 19.52
C ARG A 9 -1.96 -9.28 20.41
N ARG A 10 -2.28 -8.22 21.15
CA ARG A 10 -3.42 -8.10 22.04
C ARG A 10 -4.24 -6.89 21.61
N ILE A 11 -5.45 -7.13 21.13
CA ILE A 11 -6.40 -6.08 20.71
C ILE A 11 -7.67 -6.21 21.54
N CYS A 12 -8.24 -5.07 21.93
CA CYS A 12 -9.60 -5.00 22.43
C CYS A 12 -10.50 -4.39 21.34
N ILE A 13 -11.59 -5.09 21.00
CA ILE A 13 -12.69 -4.56 20.21
C ILE A 13 -13.71 -3.99 21.20
N LEU A 14 -14.09 -2.72 21.04
CA LEU A 14 -15.05 -2.03 21.90
C LEU A 14 -16.31 -1.67 21.10
N MET A 15 -17.49 -2.02 21.61
CA MET A 15 -18.77 -1.75 20.96
C MET A 15 -19.81 -1.21 21.94
N ASP A 16 -20.85 -0.55 21.42
CA ASP A 16 -21.97 -0.07 22.23
C ASP A 16 -22.78 -1.24 22.83
N LEU A 17 -23.10 -2.22 21.99
CA LEU A 17 -23.92 -3.40 22.28
C LEU A 17 -23.68 -4.46 21.19
N TYR A 18 -23.70 -5.74 21.53
CA TYR A 18 -23.57 -6.84 20.56
C TYR A 18 -24.78 -7.78 20.66
N LYS A 19 -25.80 -7.60 19.79
CA LYS A 19 -27.08 -8.33 19.96
C LYS A 19 -27.08 -9.76 19.41
N ASN A 20 -26.48 -9.98 18.25
CA ASN A 20 -26.41 -11.28 17.57
C ASN A 20 -25.42 -11.20 16.38
N PRO A 21 -24.91 -12.33 15.86
CA PRO A 21 -23.96 -12.34 14.74
C PRO A 21 -24.59 -12.14 13.35
N TRP A 22 -25.91 -11.97 13.26
CA TRP A 22 -26.64 -11.94 11.98
C TRP A 22 -26.83 -10.52 11.42
N ALA A 23 -26.63 -9.50 12.25
CA ALA A 23 -26.71 -8.11 11.83
C ALA A 23 -25.45 -7.63 11.08
N GLY A 24 -25.59 -6.59 10.27
CA GLY A 24 -24.56 -6.20 9.30
C GLY A 24 -23.20 -5.84 9.91
N THR A 25 -23.15 -5.08 11.00
CA THR A 25 -21.87 -4.71 11.66
C THR A 25 -21.40 -5.82 12.59
N GLU A 26 -22.31 -6.43 13.32
CA GLU A 26 -22.04 -7.49 14.29
C GLU A 26 -21.46 -8.74 13.61
N SER A 27 -22.02 -9.16 12.47
CA SER A 27 -21.47 -10.23 11.63
C SER A 27 -20.03 -9.94 11.20
N GLN A 28 -19.73 -8.68 10.87
CA GLN A 28 -18.40 -8.27 10.45
C GLN A 28 -17.41 -8.26 11.63
N VAL A 29 -17.85 -7.88 12.83
CA VAL A 29 -17.02 -7.97 14.04
C VAL A 29 -16.72 -9.42 14.40
N TYR A 30 -17.70 -10.31 14.26
CA TYR A 30 -17.52 -11.75 14.47
C TYR A 30 -16.45 -12.31 13.53
N LYS A 31 -16.62 -12.11 12.21
CA LYS A 31 -15.67 -12.56 11.18
C LYS A 31 -14.28 -11.96 11.37
N LEU A 32 -14.19 -10.67 11.72
CA LEU A 32 -12.93 -10.02 12.03
C LEU A 32 -12.25 -10.67 13.24
N THR A 33 -13.02 -11.03 14.28
CA THR A 33 -12.48 -11.67 15.48
C THR A 33 -11.89 -13.04 15.16
N GLU A 34 -12.63 -13.89 14.45
CA GLU A 34 -12.14 -15.21 14.03
C GLU A 34 -10.88 -15.11 13.16
N MET A 35 -10.89 -14.18 12.20
CA MET A 35 -9.77 -13.92 11.31
C MET A 35 -8.51 -13.52 12.09
N LEU A 36 -8.63 -12.62 13.07
CA LEU A 36 -7.49 -12.18 13.89
C LEU A 36 -6.98 -13.30 14.81
N GLN A 37 -7.87 -14.10 15.38
CA GLN A 37 -7.47 -15.26 16.18
C GLN A 37 -6.72 -16.31 15.35
N ALA A 38 -7.13 -16.53 14.10
CA ALA A 38 -6.42 -17.41 13.15
C ALA A 38 -5.00 -16.90 12.85
N ASP A 39 -4.76 -15.58 12.89
CA ASP A 39 -3.43 -14.97 12.78
C ASP A 39 -2.62 -14.97 14.10
N GLY A 40 -3.15 -15.60 15.15
CA GLY A 40 -2.51 -15.68 16.47
C GLY A 40 -2.54 -14.36 17.24
N ILE A 41 -3.53 -13.50 16.96
CA ILE A 41 -3.80 -12.28 17.73
C ILE A 41 -4.81 -12.60 18.83
N GLU A 42 -4.46 -12.28 20.07
CA GLU A 42 -5.34 -12.34 21.22
C GLU A 42 -6.36 -11.20 21.13
N VAL A 43 -7.62 -11.55 20.88
CA VAL A 43 -8.73 -10.60 20.79
C VAL A 43 -9.59 -10.68 22.04
N ARG A 44 -10.12 -9.53 22.45
CA ARG A 44 -11.11 -9.40 23.52
C ARG A 44 -12.21 -8.47 23.06
N LEU A 45 -13.46 -8.80 23.37
CA LEU A 45 -14.60 -7.92 23.12
C LEU A 45 -14.95 -7.17 24.41
N ALA A 46 -15.22 -5.88 24.30
CA ALA A 46 -15.78 -5.06 25.35
C ALA A 46 -17.07 -4.44 24.84
N VAL A 47 -18.14 -4.52 25.63
CA VAL A 47 -19.42 -3.89 25.31
C VAL A 47 -19.80 -2.87 26.37
N LEU A 48 -20.32 -1.72 25.95
CA LEU A 48 -20.84 -0.72 26.89
C LEU A 48 -22.04 -1.30 27.65
N ARG A 49 -22.94 -2.00 26.95
CA ARG A 49 -24.21 -2.52 27.48
C ARG A 49 -24.33 -4.02 27.25
N ASN A 50 -25.04 -4.72 28.15
CA ASN A 50 -25.27 -6.15 28.04
C ASN A 50 -26.40 -6.50 27.08
N SER A 51 -26.43 -7.77 26.66
CA SER A 51 -27.50 -8.39 25.86
C SER A 51 -27.56 -9.88 26.14
N ASP A 52 -28.73 -10.48 25.95
CA ASP A 52 -28.99 -11.91 26.13
C ASP A 52 -27.91 -12.79 25.46
N TYR A 53 -27.56 -12.52 24.20
CA TYR A 53 -26.51 -13.25 23.47
C TYR A 53 -25.11 -13.20 24.13
N VAL A 54 -24.76 -12.08 24.75
CA VAL A 54 -23.45 -11.92 25.42
C VAL A 54 -23.45 -12.67 26.76
N GLU A 55 -24.59 -12.73 27.45
CA GLU A 55 -24.76 -13.51 28.68
C GLU A 55 -24.70 -15.02 28.41
N GLU A 56 -25.21 -15.47 27.28
CA GLU A 56 -25.17 -16.88 26.84
C GLU A 56 -23.73 -17.36 26.53
N GLY A 57 -22.79 -16.46 26.25
CA GLY A 57 -21.37 -16.77 26.13
C GLY A 57 -20.91 -17.23 24.73
N ASP A 58 -21.73 -17.05 23.70
CA ASP A 58 -21.51 -17.57 22.34
C ASP A 58 -20.62 -16.70 21.44
N PHE A 59 -19.82 -15.79 22.02
CA PHE A 59 -18.86 -14.98 21.27
C PHE A 59 -17.47 -15.68 21.25
N PRO A 60 -16.74 -15.71 20.11
CA PRO A 60 -15.52 -16.50 19.95
C PRO A 60 -14.31 -15.98 20.76
N ALA A 61 -14.47 -14.91 21.52
CA ALA A 61 -13.43 -14.29 22.35
C ALA A 61 -13.98 -13.88 23.72
N PRO A 62 -13.11 -13.71 24.74
CA PRO A 62 -13.53 -13.22 26.04
C PRO A 62 -14.26 -11.88 25.94
N VAL A 63 -15.41 -11.76 26.62
CA VAL A 63 -16.26 -10.54 26.60
C VAL A 63 -16.24 -9.83 27.96
N ASP A 64 -16.01 -8.52 27.95
CA ASP A 64 -16.13 -7.63 29.11
C ASP A 64 -17.36 -6.73 28.98
N VAL A 65 -18.23 -6.74 29.99
CA VAL A 65 -19.43 -5.88 30.03
C VAL A 65 -19.20 -4.70 30.97
N LEU A 66 -19.21 -3.47 30.44
CA LEU A 66 -18.88 -2.26 31.21
C LEU A 66 -20.08 -1.62 31.95
N ASN A 67 -21.31 -2.07 31.64
CA ASN A 67 -22.56 -1.60 32.24
C ASN A 67 -22.79 -0.07 32.10
N ILE A 68 -22.36 0.54 31.01
CA ILE A 68 -22.48 1.97 30.73
C ILE A 68 -23.81 2.27 30.02
N GLY A 69 -24.78 2.82 30.75
CA GLY A 69 -26.09 3.18 30.22
C GLY A 69 -26.09 4.48 29.40
N SER A 70 -25.35 5.50 29.85
CA SER A 70 -25.27 6.83 29.22
C SER A 70 -23.83 7.31 29.10
N VAL A 71 -23.45 7.82 27.93
CA VAL A 71 -22.09 8.34 27.68
C VAL A 71 -21.83 9.73 28.29
N ALA A 72 -22.88 10.43 28.73
CA ALA A 72 -22.76 11.77 29.31
C ALA A 72 -22.46 11.76 30.83
N SER A 73 -22.46 10.60 31.49
CA SER A 73 -22.30 10.52 32.94
C SER A 73 -20.84 10.45 33.39
N VAL A 74 -20.51 11.13 34.49
CA VAL A 74 -19.18 11.06 35.12
C VAL A 74 -18.85 9.63 35.58
N ALA A 75 -19.86 8.87 36.04
CA ALA A 75 -19.70 7.48 36.41
C ALA A 75 -19.27 6.60 35.21
N SER A 76 -19.80 6.89 34.02
CA SER A 76 -19.42 6.20 32.77
C SER A 76 -17.98 6.50 32.37
N ALA A 77 -17.55 7.77 32.49
CA ALA A 77 -16.17 8.15 32.28
C ALA A 77 -15.22 7.44 33.28
N TRP A 78 -15.61 7.35 34.55
CA TRP A 78 -14.83 6.62 35.56
C TRP A 78 -14.74 5.11 35.27
N ARG A 79 -15.84 4.48 34.83
CA ARG A 79 -15.85 3.07 34.43
C ARG A 79 -14.93 2.82 33.23
N MET A 80 -15.00 3.67 32.21
CA MET A 80 -14.11 3.60 31.04
C MET A 80 -12.64 3.82 31.44
N PHE A 81 -12.36 4.75 32.36
CA PHE A 81 -11.01 4.99 32.87
C PHE A 81 -10.45 3.78 33.63
N ARG A 82 -11.24 3.18 34.53
CA ARG A 82 -10.86 1.94 35.24
C ARG A 82 -10.60 0.80 34.27
N TYR A 83 -11.44 0.65 33.24
CA TYR A 83 -11.24 -0.36 32.21
C TYR A 83 -9.95 -0.09 31.40
N GLY A 84 -9.68 1.16 31.03
CA GLY A 84 -8.43 1.54 30.37
C GLY A 84 -7.18 1.20 31.19
N LEU A 85 -7.20 1.35 32.52
CA LEU A 85 -6.11 0.91 33.40
C LEU A 85 -5.94 -0.62 33.36
N GLU A 86 -7.04 -1.37 33.29
CA GLU A 86 -7.01 -2.82 33.17
C GLU A 86 -6.43 -3.28 31.82
N LEU A 87 -6.84 -2.63 30.72
CA LEU A 87 -6.27 -2.86 29.39
C LEU A 87 -4.75 -2.68 29.41
N ARG A 88 -4.24 -1.62 30.07
CA ARG A 88 -2.78 -1.41 30.23
C ARG A 88 -2.11 -2.53 31.01
N LYS A 89 -2.72 -3.01 32.10
CA LYS A 89 -2.17 -4.14 32.88
C LYS A 89 -2.10 -5.42 32.06
N ARG A 90 -3.07 -5.63 31.17
CA ARG A 90 -3.10 -6.74 30.21
C ARG A 90 -2.16 -6.53 29.02
N GLY A 91 -1.49 -5.37 28.93
CA GLY A 91 -0.60 -5.02 27.84
C GLY A 91 -1.32 -4.58 26.56
N ILE A 92 -2.64 -4.40 26.56
CA ILE A 92 -3.38 -3.94 25.38
C ILE A 92 -3.05 -2.47 25.11
N GLN A 93 -2.65 -2.18 23.87
CA GLN A 93 -2.18 -0.85 23.43
C GLN A 93 -3.03 -0.25 22.31
N LEU A 94 -3.89 -1.07 21.69
CA LEU A 94 -4.75 -0.70 20.58
C LEU A 94 -6.17 -1.17 20.89
N VAL A 95 -7.13 -0.25 20.78
CA VAL A 95 -8.57 -0.52 20.91
C VAL A 95 -9.26 -0.18 19.60
N HIS A 96 -10.01 -1.13 19.03
CA HIS A 96 -10.80 -0.94 17.82
C HIS A 96 -12.28 -0.75 18.20
N ILE A 97 -12.81 0.44 17.97
CA ILE A 97 -14.10 0.92 18.45
C ILE A 97 -15.13 0.89 17.32
N PHE A 98 -16.30 0.33 17.59
CA PHE A 98 -17.46 0.35 16.71
C PHE A 98 -18.59 1.18 17.33
N PHE A 99 -19.41 1.77 16.47
CA PHE A 99 -20.57 2.61 16.83
C PHE A 99 -20.23 3.93 17.55
N ASN A 100 -21.25 4.77 17.72
CA ASN A 100 -21.08 6.18 18.06
C ASN A 100 -20.89 6.42 19.57
N ASP A 101 -21.58 5.70 20.47
CA ASP A 101 -21.47 5.96 21.90
C ASP A 101 -20.06 5.67 22.42
N ALA A 102 -19.51 4.52 22.05
CA ALA A 102 -18.13 4.16 22.37
C ALA A 102 -17.12 5.12 21.72
N SER A 103 -17.40 5.60 20.49
CA SER A 103 -16.57 6.61 19.81
C SER A 103 -16.61 7.99 20.47
N VAL A 104 -17.68 8.32 21.20
CA VAL A 104 -17.77 9.54 21.99
C VAL A 104 -17.03 9.38 23.33
N LEU A 105 -17.20 8.26 24.01
CA LEU A 105 -16.70 8.09 25.38
C LEU A 105 -15.21 7.71 25.45
N ALA A 106 -14.78 6.73 24.65
CA ALA A 106 -13.51 6.04 24.87
C ALA A 106 -12.26 6.79 24.37
N PRO A 107 -12.24 7.42 23.17
CA PRO A 107 -11.01 8.02 22.62
C PRO A 107 -10.28 9.00 23.56
N PRO A 108 -10.93 10.02 24.15
CA PRO A 108 -10.22 10.96 25.04
C PRO A 108 -9.65 10.27 26.28
N ILE A 109 -10.38 9.31 26.86
CA ILE A 109 -9.98 8.60 28.09
C ILE A 109 -8.81 7.65 27.82
N LEU A 110 -8.90 6.86 26.74
CA LEU A 110 -7.86 5.90 26.37
C LEU A 110 -6.58 6.62 25.91
N TRP A 111 -6.71 7.75 25.19
CA TRP A 111 -5.58 8.57 24.80
C TRP A 111 -4.79 9.09 26.01
N MET A 112 -5.46 9.55 27.07
CA MET A 112 -4.79 9.97 28.32
C MET A 112 -4.01 8.84 28.98
N LEU A 113 -4.45 7.60 28.78
CA LEU A 113 -3.79 6.39 29.27
C LEU A 113 -2.70 5.89 28.32
N GLY A 114 -2.45 6.55 27.18
CA GLY A 114 -1.47 6.12 26.18
C GLY A 114 -1.91 4.91 25.36
N ILE A 115 -3.22 4.63 25.33
CA ILE A 115 -3.83 3.58 24.49
C ILE A 115 -4.34 4.25 23.20
N ARG A 116 -3.96 3.69 22.06
CA ARG A 116 -4.38 4.17 20.74
C ARG A 116 -5.75 3.61 20.37
N THR A 117 -6.50 4.37 19.59
CA THR A 117 -7.87 4.02 19.21
C THR A 117 -8.07 4.09 17.69
N LEU A 118 -8.64 3.02 17.15
CA LEU A 118 -9.20 3.00 15.80
C LEU A 118 -10.71 2.99 15.90
N ILE A 119 -11.40 3.79 15.09
CA ILE A 119 -12.87 3.76 15.01
C ILE A 119 -13.32 3.10 13.70
N SER A 120 -14.47 2.44 13.67
CA SER A 120 -15.06 1.91 12.44
C SER A 120 -16.34 2.66 12.07
N ARG A 121 -16.50 2.97 10.77
CA ARG A 121 -17.70 3.61 10.19
C ARG A 121 -18.19 2.82 8.98
N ARG A 122 -19.51 2.62 8.91
CA ARG A 122 -20.12 1.66 7.97
C ARG A 122 -21.39 2.17 7.30
N ASP A 123 -21.86 3.35 7.66
CA ASP A 123 -23.08 3.97 7.16
C ASP A 123 -22.82 5.40 6.67
N MET A 124 -23.72 5.93 5.85
CA MET A 124 -23.66 7.28 5.27
C MET A 124 -24.01 8.39 6.28
N GLY A 125 -23.69 8.20 7.57
CA GLY A 125 -24.02 9.12 8.65
C GLY A 125 -25.51 9.12 9.03
N PHE A 126 -26.25 8.06 8.71
CA PHE A 126 -27.66 7.90 9.06
C PHE A 126 -27.89 7.97 10.57
N TRP A 127 -26.91 7.49 11.35
CA TRP A 127 -26.98 7.50 12.82
C TRP A 127 -26.45 8.79 13.47
N TYR A 128 -26.06 9.81 12.69
CA TYR A 128 -25.62 11.09 13.23
C TYR A 128 -26.80 11.97 13.63
N ASN A 129 -27.05 12.07 14.93
CA ASN A 129 -27.89 13.10 15.52
C ASN A 129 -27.09 14.39 15.78
N ASP A 130 -27.78 15.46 16.20
CA ASP A 130 -27.16 16.77 16.43
C ASP A 130 -26.15 16.78 17.59
N GLN A 131 -26.25 15.84 18.52
CA GLN A 131 -25.27 15.69 19.60
C GLN A 131 -23.97 15.08 19.05
N TYR A 132 -24.06 14.00 18.27
CA TYR A 132 -22.91 13.36 17.64
C TYR A 132 -22.18 14.29 16.67
N ARG A 133 -22.92 15.10 15.88
CA ARG A 133 -22.31 16.12 15.00
C ARG A 133 -21.48 17.17 15.75
N LYS A 134 -21.72 17.36 17.04
CA LYS A 134 -20.95 18.27 17.90
C LYS A 134 -19.80 17.56 18.62
N LEU A 135 -20.05 16.35 19.12
CA LEU A 135 -19.11 15.61 19.97
C LEU A 135 -18.03 14.87 19.18
N LEU A 136 -18.38 14.20 18.09
CA LEU A 136 -17.44 13.41 17.30
C LEU A 136 -16.28 14.22 16.69
N PRO A 137 -16.47 15.47 16.20
CA PRO A 137 -15.35 16.33 15.81
C PRO A 137 -14.35 16.61 16.94
N TRP A 138 -14.85 16.70 18.18
CA TRP A 138 -14.02 16.95 19.35
C TRP A 138 -13.28 15.69 19.79
N THR A 139 -13.98 14.55 19.88
CA THR A 139 -13.36 13.27 20.27
C THR A 139 -12.42 12.72 19.20
N GLY A 140 -12.69 13.03 17.92
CA GLY A 140 -11.85 12.69 16.78
C GLY A 140 -10.41 13.19 16.87
N ARG A 141 -10.14 14.25 17.66
CA ARG A 141 -8.78 14.72 17.95
C ARG A 141 -7.91 13.67 18.65
N TYR A 142 -8.54 12.78 19.41
CA TYR A 142 -7.89 11.73 20.18
C TYR A 142 -7.90 10.37 19.47
N VAL A 143 -8.58 10.28 18.32
CA VAL A 143 -8.62 9.10 17.48
C VAL A 143 -7.31 8.97 16.69
N SER A 144 -6.75 7.76 16.68
CA SER A 144 -5.51 7.46 15.94
C SER A 144 -5.80 7.26 14.46
N GLY A 145 -6.89 6.57 14.12
CA GLY A 145 -7.40 6.40 12.75
C GLY A 145 -8.86 5.92 12.69
N ALA A 146 -9.45 5.96 11.51
CA ALA A 146 -10.80 5.49 11.22
C ALA A 146 -10.78 4.48 10.07
N ILE A 147 -11.52 3.39 10.20
CA ILE A 147 -11.73 2.36 9.19
C ILE A 147 -13.14 2.54 8.62
N CYS A 148 -13.22 2.82 7.32
CA CYS A 148 -14.46 2.97 6.58
C CYS A 148 -14.63 1.79 5.63
N ASN A 149 -15.85 1.29 5.46
CA ASN A 149 -16.13 0.15 4.57
C ASN A 149 -16.26 0.53 3.08
N SER A 150 -16.17 1.81 2.75
CA SER A 150 -16.25 2.37 1.39
C SER A 150 -15.62 3.77 1.34
N GLU A 151 -15.27 4.24 0.14
CA GLU A 151 -14.83 5.61 -0.10
C GLU A 151 -15.94 6.62 0.21
N ALA A 152 -17.19 6.31 -0.13
CA ALA A 152 -18.34 7.16 0.22
C ALA A 152 -18.47 7.39 1.74
N VAL A 153 -18.26 6.35 2.55
CA VAL A 153 -18.27 6.44 4.01
C VAL A 153 -17.01 7.14 4.54
N SER A 154 -15.86 6.93 3.88
CA SER A 154 -14.61 7.65 4.16
C SER A 154 -14.77 9.16 4.05
N ASP A 155 -15.39 9.63 2.96
CA ASP A 155 -15.63 11.05 2.69
C ASP A 155 -16.49 11.71 3.77
N ILE A 156 -17.62 11.09 4.10
CA ILE A 156 -18.54 11.59 5.14
C ILE A 156 -17.86 11.59 6.50
N THR A 157 -17.15 10.51 6.85
CA THR A 157 -16.45 10.39 8.13
C THR A 157 -15.39 11.49 8.27
N ALA A 158 -14.55 11.69 7.25
CA ALA A 158 -13.53 12.73 7.25
C ALA A 158 -14.16 14.14 7.40
N GLN A 159 -15.26 14.40 6.70
CA GLN A 159 -15.93 15.69 6.69
C GLN A 159 -16.65 16.00 8.02
N VAL A 160 -17.42 15.03 8.54
CA VAL A 160 -18.26 15.20 9.73
C VAL A 160 -17.41 15.15 10.99
N GLU A 161 -16.52 14.15 11.13
CA GLU A 161 -15.69 13.97 12.33
C GLU A 161 -14.38 14.77 12.31
N LYS A 162 -14.15 15.57 11.25
CA LYS A 162 -12.97 16.45 11.08
C LYS A 162 -11.65 15.69 11.20
N LEU A 163 -11.62 14.46 10.69
CA LEU A 163 -10.41 13.65 10.61
C LEU A 163 -9.63 14.00 9.35
N SER A 164 -8.31 14.06 9.49
CA SER A 164 -7.42 14.25 8.35
C SER A 164 -7.38 12.98 7.48
N ARG A 165 -7.23 13.12 6.17
CA ARG A 165 -7.28 11.99 5.21
C ARG A 165 -6.24 10.89 5.50
N ASP A 166 -5.08 11.24 6.05
CA ASP A 166 -4.04 10.29 6.47
C ASP A 166 -4.46 9.36 7.62
N LYS A 167 -5.56 9.71 8.31
CA LYS A 167 -6.17 8.95 9.40
C LYS A 167 -7.41 8.17 8.98
N VAL A 168 -7.94 8.36 7.78
CA VAL A 168 -9.17 7.68 7.32
C VAL A 168 -8.80 6.65 6.27
N HIS A 169 -9.11 5.39 6.54
CA HIS A 169 -8.65 4.23 5.78
C HIS A 169 -9.85 3.45 5.27
N VAL A 170 -9.85 3.10 3.99
CA VAL A 170 -10.90 2.25 3.41
C VAL A 170 -10.48 0.79 3.46
N ILE A 171 -11.25 0.00 4.20
CA ILE A 171 -11.15 -1.46 4.21
C ILE A 171 -12.53 -2.03 3.90
N TYR A 172 -12.69 -2.51 2.66
CA TYR A 172 -13.90 -3.18 2.21
C TYR A 172 -14.18 -4.44 3.04
N ASN A 173 -15.46 -4.79 3.14
CA ASN A 173 -15.86 -6.04 3.78
C ASN A 173 -15.36 -7.22 2.94
N GLY A 174 -14.67 -8.17 3.59
CA GLY A 174 -14.15 -9.38 2.96
C GLY A 174 -15.18 -10.49 2.93
N TYR A 175 -15.24 -11.20 1.82
CA TYR A 175 -16.15 -12.34 1.61
C TYR A 175 -15.39 -13.59 1.21
N PRO A 176 -15.77 -14.76 1.75
CA PRO A 176 -15.15 -16.02 1.34
C PRO A 176 -15.57 -16.35 -0.09
N GLU A 177 -14.84 -17.24 -0.74
CA GLU A 177 -15.29 -17.82 -2.00
C GLU A 177 -16.66 -18.48 -1.83
N ARG A 178 -17.43 -18.54 -2.92
CA ARG A 178 -18.74 -19.18 -2.88
C ARG A 178 -18.56 -20.70 -2.82
N VAL A 179 -19.12 -21.31 -1.78
CA VAL A 179 -19.33 -22.75 -1.74
C VAL A 179 -20.70 -23.05 -2.37
N PRO A 180 -20.79 -23.95 -3.37
CA PRO A 180 -22.08 -24.37 -3.90
C PRO A 180 -22.97 -24.96 -2.80
N GLY A 181 -24.19 -24.44 -2.67
CA GLY A 181 -25.19 -24.93 -1.73
C GLY A 181 -25.87 -26.23 -2.21
N ASP A 182 -26.78 -26.74 -1.39
CA ASP A 182 -27.63 -27.89 -1.75
C ASP A 182 -28.65 -27.46 -2.83
N PRO A 183 -28.70 -28.10 -4.01
CA PRO A 183 -29.65 -27.77 -5.07
C PRO A 183 -31.13 -27.77 -4.65
N GLY A 184 -31.48 -28.44 -3.54
CA GLY A 184 -32.82 -28.50 -2.99
C GLY A 184 -33.20 -27.37 -2.02
N ARG A 185 -32.25 -26.55 -1.56
CA ARG A 185 -32.51 -25.35 -0.74
C ARG A 185 -32.37 -24.13 -1.64
N GLY A 186 -33.47 -23.42 -1.91
CA GLY A 186 -33.47 -22.24 -2.77
C GLY A 186 -34.88 -21.83 -3.20
N LEU A 187 -34.98 -20.82 -4.06
CA LEU A 187 -36.27 -20.38 -4.58
C LEU A 187 -36.87 -21.42 -5.54
N THR A 188 -38.19 -21.53 -5.53
CA THR A 188 -38.95 -22.28 -6.53
C THR A 188 -39.49 -21.30 -7.58
N ARG A 189 -39.15 -21.52 -8.86
CA ARG A 189 -39.68 -20.75 -10.00
C ARG A 189 -41.11 -21.17 -10.29
N LYS A 190 -41.99 -20.27 -10.75
CA LYS A 190 -43.34 -20.71 -11.16
C LYS A 190 -43.30 -21.51 -12.46
N ASN A 191 -42.48 -21.10 -13.43
CA ASN A 191 -42.27 -21.81 -14.69
C ASN A 191 -40.77 -21.98 -15.00
N THR A 192 -40.44 -23.01 -15.78
CA THR A 192 -39.05 -23.29 -16.22
C THR A 192 -38.46 -22.20 -17.12
N GLY A 193 -39.29 -21.40 -17.78
CA GLY A 193 -38.88 -20.29 -18.66
C GLY A 193 -38.83 -18.91 -17.98
N SER A 194 -39.26 -18.79 -16.72
CA SER A 194 -39.36 -17.49 -16.05
C SER A 194 -38.00 -16.86 -15.80
N ILE A 195 -37.93 -15.53 -15.92
CA ILE A 195 -36.75 -14.73 -15.59
C ILE A 195 -36.94 -14.13 -14.20
N VAL A 196 -36.11 -14.56 -13.26
CA VAL A 196 -36.21 -14.18 -11.85
C VAL A 196 -35.41 -12.92 -11.57
N VAL A 197 -36.11 -11.85 -11.20
CA VAL A 197 -35.57 -10.62 -10.63
C VAL A 197 -35.60 -10.76 -9.10
N GLY A 198 -34.43 -10.72 -8.46
CA GLY A 198 -34.30 -11.00 -7.04
C GLY A 198 -33.70 -9.87 -6.22
N ILE A 199 -34.15 -9.73 -4.97
CA ILE A 199 -33.58 -8.82 -3.98
C ILE A 199 -33.49 -9.51 -2.61
N VAL A 200 -32.38 -9.28 -1.92
CA VAL A 200 -32.14 -9.71 -0.53
C VAL A 200 -32.06 -8.45 0.34
N ALA A 201 -33.13 -8.17 1.08
CA ALA A 201 -33.20 -7.00 1.96
C ALA A 201 -34.37 -7.11 2.95
N ASN A 202 -34.18 -6.62 4.18
CA ASN A 202 -35.28 -6.42 5.11
C ASN A 202 -36.27 -5.37 4.57
N LEU A 203 -37.56 -5.60 4.77
CA LEU A 203 -38.65 -4.77 4.26
C LEU A 203 -38.77 -3.47 5.04
N ARG A 204 -37.93 -2.49 4.66
CA ARG A 204 -37.89 -1.14 5.25
C ARG A 204 -38.06 -0.07 4.17
N PRO A 205 -38.64 1.10 4.50
CA PRO A 205 -38.82 2.19 3.53
C PRO A 205 -37.53 2.57 2.78
N ILE A 206 -36.40 2.62 3.49
CA ILE A 206 -35.09 2.96 2.92
C ILE A 206 -34.60 1.97 1.84
N LYS A 207 -35.13 0.73 1.81
CA LYS A 207 -34.79 -0.27 0.79
C LYS A 207 -35.60 -0.09 -0.50
N ARG A 208 -36.61 0.79 -0.48
CA ARG A 208 -37.44 1.20 -1.63
C ARG A 208 -37.99 0.02 -2.42
N ILE A 209 -38.41 -1.05 -1.73
CA ILE A 209 -38.97 -2.26 -2.36
C ILE A 209 -40.19 -1.91 -3.25
N SER A 210 -40.94 -0.86 -2.90
CA SER A 210 -42.02 -0.32 -3.72
C SER A 210 -41.58 0.08 -5.15
N ASP A 211 -40.38 0.65 -5.30
CA ASP A 211 -39.85 1.03 -6.62
C ASP A 211 -39.56 -0.20 -7.48
N LEU A 212 -39.06 -1.27 -6.85
CA LEU A 212 -38.79 -2.53 -7.54
C LEU A 212 -40.08 -3.23 -7.97
N VAL A 213 -41.10 -3.23 -7.10
CA VAL A 213 -42.43 -3.76 -7.46
C VAL A 213 -43.02 -3.02 -8.65
N ASP A 214 -42.95 -1.68 -8.67
CA ASP A 214 -43.42 -0.87 -9.82
C ASP A 214 -42.57 -1.14 -11.07
N ALA A 215 -41.25 -1.18 -10.94
CA ALA A 215 -40.36 -1.45 -12.07
C ALA A 215 -40.62 -2.83 -12.72
N VAL A 216 -40.80 -3.89 -11.92
CA VAL A 216 -41.13 -5.23 -12.43
C VAL A 216 -42.54 -5.24 -13.05
N ALA A 217 -43.52 -4.58 -12.43
CA ALA A 217 -44.86 -4.47 -13.01
C ALA A 217 -44.83 -3.80 -14.39
N ARG A 218 -44.03 -2.73 -14.57
CA ARG A 218 -43.84 -2.05 -15.87
C ARG A 218 -43.12 -2.93 -16.88
N ALA A 219 -42.00 -3.54 -16.49
CA ALA A 219 -41.23 -4.42 -17.37
C ALA A 219 -42.05 -5.64 -17.80
N SER A 220 -42.90 -6.18 -16.92
CA SER A 220 -43.73 -7.35 -17.21
C SER A 220 -44.72 -7.16 -18.36
N LYS A 221 -45.07 -5.91 -18.69
CA LYS A 221 -45.91 -5.59 -19.86
C LYS A 221 -45.21 -5.92 -21.18
N SER A 222 -43.87 -5.85 -21.21
CA SER A 222 -43.06 -6.17 -22.40
C SER A 222 -42.45 -7.57 -22.33
N ASN A 223 -42.29 -8.13 -21.13
CA ASN A 223 -41.82 -9.49 -20.92
C ASN A 223 -42.66 -10.20 -19.83
N PRO A 224 -43.67 -11.01 -20.21
CA PRO A 224 -44.61 -11.62 -19.27
C PRO A 224 -43.97 -12.67 -18.35
N ASP A 225 -42.77 -13.16 -18.69
CA ASP A 225 -42.05 -14.23 -17.96
C ASP A 225 -41.27 -13.72 -16.74
N LEU A 226 -41.36 -12.43 -16.41
CA LEU A 226 -40.67 -11.83 -15.26
C LEU A 226 -41.34 -12.19 -13.93
N GLU A 227 -40.54 -12.65 -12.97
CA GLU A 227 -40.93 -12.91 -11.58
C GLU A 227 -40.07 -12.09 -10.62
N LEU A 228 -40.66 -11.52 -9.57
CA LEU A 228 -39.97 -10.81 -8.48
C LEU A 228 -39.89 -11.68 -7.24
N HIS A 229 -38.68 -11.95 -6.76
CA HIS A 229 -38.42 -12.69 -5.52
C HIS A 229 -37.74 -11.79 -4.49
N VAL A 230 -38.38 -11.64 -3.33
CA VAL A 230 -37.89 -10.82 -2.22
C VAL A 230 -37.57 -11.71 -1.02
N VAL A 231 -36.32 -11.67 -0.58
CA VAL A 231 -35.81 -12.45 0.56
C VAL A 231 -35.39 -11.49 1.67
N GLY A 232 -35.96 -11.63 2.86
CA GLY A 232 -35.67 -10.76 3.99
C GLY A 232 -36.86 -10.59 4.93
N ASP A 233 -36.57 -10.10 6.13
CA ASP A 233 -37.55 -9.98 7.21
C ASP A 233 -38.39 -8.69 7.10
N GLY A 234 -39.63 -8.73 7.61
CA GLY A 234 -40.56 -7.60 7.70
C GLY A 234 -41.94 -7.86 7.07
N ASP A 235 -42.81 -6.85 7.08
CA ASP A 235 -44.21 -6.97 6.61
C ASP A 235 -44.32 -6.82 5.07
N PRO A 236 -44.76 -7.86 4.34
CA PRO A 236 -44.92 -7.81 2.88
C PRO A 236 -46.22 -7.14 2.41
N GLN A 237 -47.21 -6.94 3.29
CA GLN A 237 -48.57 -6.52 2.89
C GLN A 237 -48.62 -5.22 2.08
N PRO A 238 -47.90 -4.13 2.44
CA PRO A 238 -47.94 -2.89 1.66
C PRO A 238 -47.46 -3.06 0.21
N TYR A 239 -46.48 -3.94 0.00
CA TYR A 239 -45.89 -4.19 -1.32
C TYR A 239 -46.77 -5.11 -2.17
N LEU A 240 -47.42 -6.10 -1.56
CA LEU A 240 -48.41 -6.95 -2.22
C LEU A 240 -49.64 -6.15 -2.67
N GLN A 241 -50.13 -5.23 -1.85
CA GLN A 241 -51.22 -4.31 -2.22
C GLN A 241 -50.83 -3.36 -3.36
N LEU A 242 -49.57 -2.92 -3.40
CA LEU A 242 -49.06 -2.16 -4.54
C LEU A 242 -48.99 -3.02 -5.80
N ALA A 243 -48.47 -4.25 -5.69
CA ALA A 243 -48.39 -5.18 -6.81
C ALA A 243 -49.78 -5.51 -7.37
N ASP A 244 -50.79 -5.68 -6.53
CA ASP A 244 -52.18 -5.93 -6.92
C ASP A 244 -52.77 -4.76 -7.72
N ARG A 245 -52.61 -3.53 -7.21
CA ARG A 245 -53.02 -2.31 -7.94
C ARG A 245 -52.35 -2.16 -9.29
N LEU A 246 -51.15 -2.70 -9.46
CA LEU A 246 -50.39 -2.67 -10.72
C LEU A 246 -50.61 -3.90 -11.60
N GLY A 247 -51.44 -4.87 -11.18
CA GLY A 247 -51.72 -6.11 -11.93
C GLY A 247 -50.57 -7.11 -11.94
N ALA A 248 -49.67 -7.06 -10.95
CA ALA A 248 -48.45 -7.85 -10.87
C ALA A 248 -48.34 -8.71 -9.59
N VAL A 249 -49.39 -8.80 -8.76
CA VAL A 249 -49.35 -9.56 -7.49
C VAL A 249 -48.93 -11.01 -7.67
N GLU A 250 -49.42 -11.68 -8.72
CA GLU A 250 -49.04 -13.06 -9.02
C GLU A 250 -47.59 -13.21 -9.46
N ARG A 251 -46.84 -12.13 -9.70
CA ARG A 251 -45.42 -12.18 -10.05
C ARG A 251 -44.51 -11.95 -8.86
N CYS A 252 -45.04 -11.56 -7.71
CA CYS A 252 -44.25 -11.20 -6.53
C CYS A 252 -44.28 -12.31 -5.48
N VAL A 253 -43.11 -12.79 -5.06
CA VAL A 253 -42.96 -13.81 -4.02
C VAL A 253 -42.07 -13.27 -2.90
N PHE A 254 -42.59 -13.31 -1.67
CA PHE A 254 -41.88 -12.88 -0.46
C PHE A 254 -41.54 -14.09 0.40
N TRP A 255 -40.25 -14.33 0.64
CA TRP A 255 -39.76 -15.54 1.30
C TRP A 255 -39.49 -15.38 2.81
N GLY A 256 -39.62 -14.16 3.34
CA GLY A 256 -39.23 -13.86 4.71
C GLY A 256 -37.71 -13.99 4.94
N SER A 257 -37.32 -14.03 6.22
CA SER A 257 -35.91 -14.25 6.61
C SER A 257 -35.45 -15.66 6.26
N GLN A 258 -34.25 -15.79 5.69
CA GLN A 258 -33.66 -17.06 5.29
C GLN A 258 -32.27 -17.22 5.91
N PRO A 259 -31.93 -18.40 6.46
CA PRO A 259 -30.63 -18.62 7.12
C PRO A 259 -29.46 -18.63 6.14
N ASN A 260 -29.71 -19.03 4.88
CA ASN A 260 -28.71 -19.03 3.82
C ASN A 260 -29.24 -18.29 2.58
N PRO A 261 -29.04 -16.97 2.47
CA PRO A 261 -29.49 -16.20 1.32
C PRO A 261 -28.81 -16.60 -0.01
N ASP A 262 -27.58 -17.13 0.04
CA ASP A 262 -26.83 -17.54 -1.17
C ASP A 262 -27.57 -18.62 -1.98
N ASP A 263 -28.30 -19.51 -1.29
CA ASP A 263 -29.16 -20.54 -1.89
C ASP A 263 -30.31 -19.94 -2.72
N PHE A 264 -30.84 -18.79 -2.29
CA PHE A 264 -31.88 -18.07 -3.03
C PHE A 264 -31.29 -17.23 -4.15
N ILE A 265 -30.19 -16.51 -3.92
CA ILE A 265 -29.62 -15.67 -4.98
C ILE A 265 -29.07 -16.53 -6.12
N ALA A 266 -28.67 -17.78 -5.85
CA ALA A 266 -28.34 -18.78 -6.86
C ALA A 266 -29.42 -18.90 -7.95
N GLY A 267 -30.69 -18.81 -7.54
CA GLY A 267 -31.85 -18.90 -8.42
C GLY A 267 -32.19 -17.62 -9.18
N PHE A 268 -31.59 -16.48 -8.83
CA PHE A 268 -31.82 -15.21 -9.54
C PHE A 268 -31.21 -15.24 -10.94
N ASP A 269 -31.88 -14.60 -11.90
CA ASP A 269 -31.30 -14.29 -13.21
C ASP A 269 -30.78 -12.85 -13.24
N ILE A 270 -31.47 -11.95 -12.52
CA ILE A 270 -31.11 -10.54 -12.36
C ILE A 270 -31.21 -10.20 -10.88
N ALA A 271 -30.14 -9.67 -10.29
CA ALA A 271 -30.17 -9.23 -8.89
C ALA A 271 -30.32 -7.71 -8.81
N VAL A 272 -31.17 -7.22 -7.90
CA VAL A 272 -31.47 -5.81 -7.76
C VAL A 272 -31.26 -5.32 -6.33
N LEU A 273 -30.67 -4.14 -6.18
CA LEU A 273 -30.65 -3.39 -4.92
C LEU A 273 -31.05 -1.93 -5.17
N CYS A 274 -32.27 -1.55 -4.77
CA CYS A 274 -32.85 -0.24 -5.08
C CYS A 274 -32.87 0.76 -3.90
N SER A 275 -32.04 0.55 -2.88
CA SER A 275 -32.03 1.36 -1.66
C SER A 275 -31.80 2.85 -1.90
N GLU A 276 -32.33 3.68 -1.00
CA GLU A 276 -32.11 5.13 -0.98
C GLU A 276 -30.71 5.50 -0.50
N SER A 277 -30.22 4.80 0.52
CA SER A 277 -28.92 5.01 1.14
C SER A 277 -28.29 3.69 1.51
N GLU A 278 -27.01 3.53 1.18
CA GLU A 278 -26.17 2.38 1.50
C GLU A 278 -24.76 2.87 1.83
N GLY A 279 -24.09 2.29 2.82
CA GLY A 279 -22.66 2.54 3.03
C GLY A 279 -21.85 1.72 2.02
N PHE A 280 -21.64 0.45 2.33
CA PHE A 280 -21.11 -0.56 1.40
C PHE A 280 -22.07 -1.75 1.37
N SER A 281 -22.61 -2.07 0.20
CA SER A 281 -23.72 -3.01 0.07
C SER A 281 -23.29 -4.47 0.06
N ASN A 282 -23.39 -5.11 1.22
CA ASN A 282 -23.11 -6.53 1.40
C ASN A 282 -23.87 -7.43 0.40
N ALA A 283 -25.16 -7.12 0.18
CA ALA A 283 -26.03 -7.85 -0.74
C ALA A 283 -25.50 -7.86 -2.19
N ILE A 284 -24.95 -6.74 -2.68
CA ILE A 284 -24.39 -6.68 -4.04
C ILE A 284 -23.20 -7.65 -4.18
N ILE A 285 -22.36 -7.72 -3.14
CA ILE A 285 -21.23 -8.65 -3.14
C ILE A 285 -21.72 -10.10 -3.17
N GLU A 286 -22.73 -10.43 -2.38
CA GLU A 286 -23.38 -11.75 -2.40
C GLU A 286 -23.92 -12.08 -3.80
N TYR A 287 -24.57 -11.13 -4.49
CA TYR A 287 -25.06 -11.33 -5.87
C TYR A 287 -23.91 -11.61 -6.85
N MET A 288 -22.84 -10.82 -6.80
CA MET A 288 -21.69 -10.97 -7.69
C MET A 288 -20.91 -12.26 -7.41
N ARG A 289 -20.77 -12.68 -6.14
CA ARG A 289 -20.18 -13.99 -5.76
C ARG A 289 -20.95 -15.15 -6.39
N ASN A 290 -22.26 -14.98 -6.53
CA ASN A 290 -23.15 -15.94 -7.17
C ASN A 290 -23.19 -15.83 -8.70
N GLY A 291 -22.34 -14.98 -9.29
CA GLY A 291 -22.25 -14.78 -10.74
C GLY A 291 -23.49 -14.09 -11.32
N LYS A 292 -24.17 -13.25 -10.54
CA LYS A 292 -25.40 -12.58 -10.98
C LYS A 292 -25.11 -11.15 -11.45
N PRO A 293 -25.66 -10.73 -12.60
CA PRO A 293 -25.61 -9.32 -12.99
C PRO A 293 -26.44 -8.50 -12.01
N VAL A 294 -25.93 -7.32 -11.65
CA VAL A 294 -26.57 -6.45 -10.65
C VAL A 294 -27.14 -5.20 -11.29
N ILE A 295 -28.37 -4.83 -10.94
CA ILE A 295 -28.88 -3.47 -11.12
C ILE A 295 -28.98 -2.82 -9.74
N CYS A 296 -28.33 -1.68 -9.52
CA CYS A 296 -28.44 -1.01 -8.23
C CYS A 296 -28.52 0.50 -8.35
N THR A 297 -29.06 1.12 -7.31
CA THR A 297 -29.09 2.57 -7.21
C THR A 297 -27.69 3.15 -7.01
N ARG A 298 -27.44 4.29 -7.66
CA ARG A 298 -26.20 5.08 -7.53
C ARG A 298 -26.22 5.88 -6.22
N THR A 299 -26.09 5.17 -5.10
CA THR A 299 -26.03 5.75 -3.75
C THR A 299 -24.87 5.15 -2.96
N GLY A 300 -24.26 5.96 -2.09
CA GLY A 300 -23.09 5.61 -1.28
C GLY A 300 -22.03 4.81 -2.03
N GLY A 301 -21.59 3.70 -1.46
CA GLY A 301 -20.52 2.84 -2.01
C GLY A 301 -20.95 1.88 -3.13
N ASN A 302 -22.21 1.91 -3.59
CA ASN A 302 -22.64 1.05 -4.71
C ASN A 302 -21.82 1.26 -6.00
N PRO A 303 -21.46 2.49 -6.40
CA PRO A 303 -20.63 2.74 -7.59
C PRO A 303 -19.18 2.25 -7.43
N GLU A 304 -18.73 1.97 -6.22
CA GLU A 304 -17.42 1.36 -5.97
C GLU A 304 -17.46 -0.13 -6.33
N ILE A 305 -18.60 -0.79 -6.10
CA ILE A 305 -18.82 -2.21 -6.39
C ILE A 305 -19.21 -2.43 -7.87
N VAL A 306 -20.23 -1.72 -8.35
CA VAL A 306 -20.80 -1.89 -9.70
C VAL A 306 -20.21 -0.88 -10.68
N GLU A 307 -19.52 -1.38 -11.70
CA GLU A 307 -19.08 -0.61 -12.85
C GLU A 307 -20.16 -0.66 -13.94
N HIS A 308 -20.77 0.50 -14.19
CA HIS A 308 -21.93 0.62 -15.08
C HIS A 308 -21.61 0.12 -16.49
N GLY A 309 -22.37 -0.86 -16.97
CA GLY A 309 -22.21 -1.47 -18.28
C GLY A 309 -21.19 -2.61 -18.34
N VAL A 310 -20.47 -2.89 -17.25
CA VAL A 310 -19.41 -3.93 -17.22
C VAL A 310 -19.83 -5.13 -16.39
N ASN A 311 -20.14 -4.94 -15.11
CA ASN A 311 -20.58 -6.01 -14.21
C ASN A 311 -22.01 -5.80 -13.68
N GLY A 312 -22.68 -4.75 -14.15
CA GLY A 312 -24.04 -4.40 -13.77
C GLY A 312 -24.44 -2.99 -14.25
N TYR A 313 -25.57 -2.50 -13.77
CA TYR A 313 -26.08 -1.16 -14.08
C TYR A 313 -26.32 -0.33 -12.83
N LEU A 314 -25.81 0.91 -12.86
CA LEU A 314 -26.14 1.97 -11.91
C LEU A 314 -27.34 2.80 -12.41
N VAL A 315 -28.38 2.92 -11.60
CA VAL A 315 -29.58 3.77 -11.86
C VAL A 315 -29.72 4.88 -10.82
N PRO A 316 -30.33 6.04 -11.13
CA PRO A 316 -30.64 7.05 -10.11
C PRO A 316 -31.62 6.52 -9.05
N VAL A 317 -31.49 7.00 -7.81
CA VAL A 317 -32.44 6.67 -6.73
C VAL A 317 -33.84 7.20 -7.09
N GLY A 318 -34.86 6.35 -6.96
CA GLY A 318 -36.25 6.70 -7.26
C GLY A 318 -36.63 6.67 -8.75
N ASP A 319 -35.68 6.44 -9.66
CA ASP A 319 -35.97 6.35 -11.09
C ASP A 319 -36.46 4.94 -11.48
N VAL A 320 -37.74 4.70 -11.24
CA VAL A 320 -38.43 3.44 -11.54
C VAL A 320 -38.36 3.10 -13.03
N LYS A 321 -38.38 4.10 -13.91
CA LYS A 321 -38.32 3.88 -15.36
C LYS A 321 -36.95 3.35 -15.75
N ALA A 322 -35.87 4.01 -15.33
CA ALA A 322 -34.52 3.52 -15.59
C ALA A 322 -34.31 2.11 -15.02
N LEU A 323 -34.85 1.83 -13.82
CA LEU A 323 -34.80 0.49 -13.24
C LEU A 323 -35.51 -0.56 -14.12
N ALA A 324 -36.74 -0.27 -14.59
CA ALA A 324 -37.48 -1.15 -15.47
C ALA A 324 -36.77 -1.38 -16.81
N ASP A 325 -36.22 -0.31 -17.42
CA ASP A 325 -35.48 -0.38 -18.68
C ASP A 325 -34.24 -1.28 -18.55
N ARG A 326 -33.48 -1.16 -17.45
CA ARG A 326 -32.31 -2.03 -17.20
C ARG A 326 -32.70 -3.49 -16.92
N ILE A 327 -33.86 -3.73 -16.28
CA ILE A 327 -34.41 -5.08 -16.10
C ILE A 327 -34.70 -5.70 -17.48
N LEU A 328 -35.32 -4.95 -18.39
CA LEU A 328 -35.64 -5.41 -19.74
C LEU A 328 -34.39 -5.71 -20.57
N ASP A 329 -33.37 -4.84 -20.52
CA ASP A 329 -32.09 -5.06 -21.21
C ASP A 329 -31.46 -6.39 -20.80
N LEU A 330 -31.40 -6.65 -19.48
CA LEU A 330 -30.86 -7.90 -18.96
C LEU A 330 -31.78 -9.08 -19.24
N ALA A 331 -33.10 -8.92 -19.17
CA ALA A 331 -34.05 -9.99 -19.46
C ALA A 331 -33.96 -10.46 -20.93
N GLY A 332 -33.73 -9.52 -21.85
CA GLY A 332 -33.63 -9.79 -23.29
C GLY A 332 -32.34 -10.50 -23.74
N SER A 333 -31.31 -10.62 -22.89
CA SER A 333 -30.02 -11.22 -23.30
C SER A 333 -29.38 -12.10 -22.23
N ALA A 334 -29.46 -13.42 -22.42
CA ALA A 334 -28.79 -14.39 -21.53
C ALA A 334 -27.26 -14.25 -21.56
N SER A 335 -26.68 -13.99 -22.74
CA SER A 335 -25.23 -13.77 -22.90
C SER A 335 -24.76 -12.55 -22.10
N LEU A 336 -25.53 -11.46 -22.10
CA LEU A 336 -25.18 -10.26 -21.35
C LEU A 336 -25.20 -10.53 -19.83
N ARG A 337 -26.22 -11.26 -19.35
CA ARG A 337 -26.31 -11.66 -17.93
C ARG A 337 -25.11 -12.49 -17.51
N GLN A 338 -24.72 -13.48 -18.32
CA GLN A 338 -23.56 -14.34 -18.04
C GLN A 338 -22.25 -13.55 -18.04
N GLN A 339 -22.03 -12.68 -19.03
CA GLN A 339 -20.82 -11.85 -19.11
C GLN A 339 -20.71 -10.91 -17.91
N MET A 340 -21.76 -10.15 -17.60
CA MET A 340 -21.76 -9.24 -16.45
C MET A 340 -21.58 -9.97 -15.12
N GLY A 341 -22.26 -11.11 -14.95
CA GLY A 341 -22.13 -11.96 -13.78
C GLY A 341 -20.70 -12.47 -13.57
N ALA A 342 -20.06 -12.95 -14.63
CA ALA A 342 -18.66 -13.41 -14.59
C ALA A 342 -17.69 -12.27 -14.23
N ARG A 343 -17.88 -11.07 -14.80
CA ARG A 343 -17.09 -9.88 -14.45
C ARG A 343 -17.29 -9.45 -13.00
N GLY A 344 -18.52 -9.55 -12.49
CA GLY A 344 -18.82 -9.30 -11.08
C GLY A 344 -18.06 -10.27 -10.16
N GLN A 345 -18.10 -11.56 -10.47
CA GLN A 345 -17.41 -12.59 -9.70
C GLN A 345 -15.88 -12.41 -9.71
N GLU A 346 -15.30 -12.13 -10.87
CA GLU A 346 -13.87 -11.80 -11.03
C GLU A 346 -13.46 -10.62 -10.12
N LYS A 347 -14.26 -9.54 -10.13
CA LYS A 347 -14.00 -8.36 -9.31
C LYS A 347 -14.06 -8.69 -7.81
N VAL A 348 -15.07 -9.44 -7.36
CA VAL A 348 -15.20 -9.81 -5.94
C VAL A 348 -14.00 -10.60 -5.45
N ASN A 349 -13.59 -11.62 -6.20
CA ASN A 349 -12.45 -12.46 -5.80
C ASN A 349 -11.14 -11.65 -5.73
N ARG A 350 -10.99 -10.65 -6.61
CA ARG A 350 -9.81 -9.78 -6.67
C ARG A 350 -9.77 -8.73 -5.56
N GLU A 351 -10.89 -8.05 -5.30
CA GLU A 351 -10.93 -6.80 -4.52
C GLU A 351 -11.60 -6.96 -3.14
N TYR A 352 -12.54 -7.89 -2.99
CA TYR A 352 -13.40 -8.00 -1.80
C TYR A 352 -13.27 -9.37 -1.09
N SER A 353 -12.10 -10.01 -1.21
CA SER A 353 -11.83 -11.29 -0.53
C SER A 353 -11.51 -11.11 0.96
N VAL A 354 -11.73 -12.18 1.75
CA VAL A 354 -11.32 -12.22 3.17
C VAL A 354 -9.82 -11.97 3.31
N ASP A 355 -8.99 -12.53 2.43
CA ASP A 355 -7.54 -12.33 2.47
C ASP A 355 -7.16 -10.85 2.30
N ARG A 356 -7.81 -10.13 1.37
CA ARG A 356 -7.58 -8.69 1.19
C ARG A 356 -7.99 -7.88 2.41
N MET A 357 -9.17 -8.18 2.98
CA MET A 357 -9.62 -7.55 4.22
C MET A 357 -8.64 -7.82 5.37
N ARG A 358 -8.15 -9.05 5.49
CA ARG A 358 -7.15 -9.47 6.49
C ARG A 358 -5.86 -8.67 6.36
N GLU A 359 -5.27 -8.66 5.17
CA GLU A 359 -4.03 -7.93 4.90
C GLU A 359 -4.14 -6.45 5.27
N ARG A 360 -5.24 -5.78 4.90
CA ARG A 360 -5.46 -4.35 5.21
C ARG A 360 -5.62 -4.10 6.72
N HIS A 361 -6.37 -4.95 7.43
CA HIS A 361 -6.52 -4.80 8.89
C HIS A 361 -5.20 -5.00 9.62
N LEU A 362 -4.44 -6.04 9.29
CA LEU A 362 -3.15 -6.31 9.90
C LEU A 362 -2.15 -5.18 9.66
N ALA A 363 -2.08 -4.66 8.43
CA ALA A 363 -1.23 -3.51 8.10
C ALA A 363 -1.59 -2.28 8.96
N LEU A 364 -2.88 -2.03 9.14
CA LEU A 364 -3.35 -0.89 9.92
C LEU A 364 -3.10 -1.06 11.42
N TYR A 365 -3.34 -2.25 11.95
CA TYR A 365 -3.02 -2.58 13.34
C TYR A 365 -1.53 -2.53 13.61
N GLU A 366 -0.68 -2.91 12.64
CA GLU A 366 0.75 -2.74 12.75
C GLU A 366 1.14 -1.25 12.79
N ARG A 367 0.58 -0.45 11.88
CA ARG A 367 0.82 1.00 11.84
C ARG A 367 0.48 1.68 13.16
N TYR A 368 -0.68 1.38 13.73
CA TYR A 368 -1.16 2.06 14.93
C TYR A 368 -0.80 1.34 16.24
N GLY A 369 -0.51 0.06 16.23
CA GLY A 369 -0.18 -0.70 17.43
C GLY A 369 1.28 -0.59 17.88
N LYS A 370 2.17 0.05 17.10
CA LYS A 370 3.56 0.34 17.51
C LYS A 370 3.60 1.43 18.59
N LYS A 371 4.38 1.20 19.65
CA LYS A 371 4.63 2.17 20.72
C LYS A 371 5.58 3.25 20.18
N GLU A 372 5.16 4.51 20.17
CA GLU A 372 6.10 5.64 19.97
C GLU A 372 7.13 5.61 21.12
N LYS A 373 8.38 5.22 20.84
CA LYS A 373 9.50 5.31 21.79
C LYS A 373 10.19 6.68 21.72
N GLN A 374 9.52 7.72 21.24
CA GLN A 374 10.11 9.04 21.11
C GLN A 374 10.42 9.64 22.49
N THR A 375 11.69 10.00 22.69
CA THR A 375 12.16 10.73 23.87
C THR A 375 11.64 12.17 23.87
N MET A 376 11.68 12.86 25.01
CA MET A 376 11.33 14.29 25.09
C MET A 376 12.16 15.13 24.10
N LEU A 377 13.43 14.76 23.91
CA LEU A 377 14.33 15.46 22.99
C LEU A 377 13.97 15.22 21.52
N ASP A 378 13.46 14.05 21.15
CA ASP A 378 12.97 13.80 19.80
C ASP A 378 11.76 14.70 19.49
N LYS A 379 10.83 14.84 20.46
CA LYS A 379 9.69 15.76 20.35
C LYS A 379 10.11 17.23 20.24
N LEU A 380 11.07 17.66 21.05
CA LEU A 380 11.65 19.02 20.95
C LEU A 380 12.33 19.24 19.60
N SER A 381 13.07 18.25 19.11
CA SER A 381 13.68 18.32 17.78
C SER A 381 12.64 18.50 16.68
N LYS A 382 11.62 17.62 16.66
CA LYS A 382 10.53 17.64 15.68
C LYS A 382 9.72 18.95 15.69
N HIS A 383 9.29 19.38 16.86
CA HIS A 383 8.30 20.45 16.99
C HIS A 383 8.91 21.85 17.18
N PHE A 384 10.18 21.94 17.56
CA PHE A 384 10.84 23.22 17.81
C PHE A 384 12.11 23.40 16.98
N PHE A 385 13.12 22.51 17.11
CA PHE A 385 14.40 22.74 16.45
C PHE A 385 14.30 22.70 14.92
N TYR A 386 13.61 21.70 14.35
CA TYR A 386 13.44 21.60 12.89
C TYR A 386 12.68 22.81 12.31
N PRO A 387 11.48 23.18 12.82
CA PRO A 387 10.76 24.36 12.34
C PRO A 387 11.55 25.67 12.47
N ALA A 388 12.24 25.89 13.60
CA ALA A 388 13.05 27.09 13.81
C ALA A 388 14.22 27.16 12.82
N TRP A 389 14.84 26.01 12.52
CA TRP A 389 15.96 25.94 11.58
C TRP A 389 15.50 26.14 10.13
N ASP A 390 14.39 25.51 9.71
CA ASP A 390 13.81 25.73 8.38
C ASP A 390 13.42 27.20 8.18
N MET A 391 12.84 27.85 9.20
CA MET A 391 12.50 29.28 9.13
C MET A 391 13.75 30.16 8.97
N LYS A 392 14.85 29.82 9.67
CA LYS A 392 16.13 30.52 9.57
C LYS A 392 16.76 30.36 8.18
N ASP A 393 16.76 29.15 7.65
CA ASP A 393 17.34 28.84 6.33
C ASP A 393 16.36 29.19 5.19
N ARG A 394 15.16 29.71 5.49
CA ARG A 394 14.06 30.00 4.54
C ARG A 394 13.67 28.79 3.69
N SER A 395 13.81 27.59 4.26
CA SER A 395 13.58 26.33 3.56
C SER A 395 12.10 26.01 3.42
N SER A 396 11.67 25.56 2.24
CA SER A 396 10.30 25.08 1.99
C SER A 396 10.11 23.59 2.28
N ARG A 397 11.17 22.87 2.66
CA ARG A 397 11.18 21.41 2.87
C ARG A 397 10.05 20.90 3.78
N LEU A 398 9.85 21.49 4.96
CA LEU A 398 8.78 21.04 5.87
C LEU A 398 7.37 21.32 5.33
N GLN A 399 7.20 22.36 4.52
CA GLN A 399 5.94 22.64 3.85
C GLN A 399 5.67 21.59 2.77
N GLU A 400 6.64 21.29 1.92
CA GLU A 400 6.53 20.25 0.90
C GLU A 400 6.28 18.87 1.53
N TRP A 401 6.99 18.53 2.61
CA TRP A 401 6.81 17.26 3.30
C TRP A 401 5.37 17.09 3.81
N ARG A 402 4.79 18.13 4.43
CA ARG A 402 3.38 18.10 4.88
C ARG A 402 2.39 17.93 3.73
N GLU A 403 2.75 18.41 2.55
CA GLU A 403 1.91 18.31 1.36
C GLU A 403 1.99 16.90 0.76
N LEU A 404 3.19 16.33 0.62
CA LEU A 404 3.39 14.94 0.22
C LEU A 404 2.73 13.95 1.18
N GLU A 405 2.77 14.25 2.48
CA GLU A 405 2.11 13.43 3.51
C GLU A 405 0.60 13.32 3.31
N LYS A 406 -0.04 14.32 2.70
CA LYS A 406 -1.45 14.27 2.30
C LYS A 406 -1.62 13.58 0.96
N GLN A 407 -0.77 13.92 -0.02
CA GLN A 407 -0.87 13.42 -1.39
C GLN A 407 -0.70 11.91 -1.50
N GLN A 408 0.11 11.27 -0.65
CA GLN A 408 0.29 9.82 -0.65
C GLN A 408 -1.01 9.01 -0.42
N TRP A 409 -2.04 9.65 0.16
CA TRP A 409 -3.34 9.05 0.46
C TRP A 409 -4.42 9.41 -0.56
N LEU A 410 -4.08 10.17 -1.61
CA LEU A 410 -5.03 10.47 -2.68
C LEU A 410 -5.34 9.20 -3.47
N PRO A 411 -6.58 9.06 -3.99
CA PRO A 411 -6.92 8.01 -4.93
C PRO A 411 -5.98 8.04 -6.14
N ARG A 412 -5.70 6.87 -6.71
CA ARG A 412 -4.78 6.72 -7.83
C ARG A 412 -5.06 7.69 -8.99
N LYS A 413 -6.34 7.85 -9.36
CA LYS A 413 -6.76 8.74 -10.45
C LYS A 413 -6.41 10.22 -10.18
N GLU A 414 -6.49 10.66 -8.93
CA GLU A 414 -6.11 12.02 -8.55
C GLU A 414 -4.59 12.20 -8.57
N LEU A 415 -3.83 11.19 -8.13
CA LEU A 415 -2.37 11.18 -8.24
C LEU A 415 -1.91 11.25 -9.70
N GLU A 416 -2.56 10.49 -10.59
CA GLU A 416 -2.28 10.51 -12.04
C GLU A 416 -2.57 11.89 -12.64
N GLN A 417 -3.65 12.56 -12.23
CA GLN A 417 -3.95 13.93 -12.66
C GLN A 417 -2.93 14.95 -12.15
N LEU A 418 -2.51 14.83 -10.89
CA LEU A 418 -1.47 15.67 -10.30
C LEU A 418 -0.14 15.50 -11.02
N GLN A 419 0.29 14.26 -11.23
CA GLN A 419 1.51 13.92 -11.96
C GLN A 419 1.44 14.45 -13.40
N TRP A 420 0.32 14.27 -14.08
CA TRP A 420 0.10 14.77 -15.44
C TRP A 420 0.22 16.30 -15.53
N SER A 421 -0.37 17.02 -14.57
CA SER A 421 -0.25 18.48 -14.48
C SER A 421 1.22 18.93 -14.32
N ARG A 422 1.97 18.27 -13.42
CA ARG A 422 3.40 18.54 -13.19
C ARG A 422 4.25 18.20 -14.43
N LEU A 423 3.98 17.09 -15.10
CA LEU A 423 4.64 16.68 -16.33
C LEU A 423 4.48 17.71 -17.44
N ARG A 424 3.23 18.12 -17.72
CA ARG A 424 2.95 19.15 -18.75
C ARG A 424 3.66 20.45 -18.45
N LYS A 425 3.73 20.85 -17.18
CA LYS A 425 4.49 22.03 -16.75
C LYS A 425 5.99 21.87 -17.04
N MET A 426 6.57 20.71 -16.71
CA MET A 426 8.00 20.44 -16.96
C MET A 426 8.33 20.43 -18.46
N VAL A 427 7.55 19.72 -19.28
CA VAL A 427 7.77 19.65 -20.74
C VAL A 427 7.62 21.03 -21.40
N ALA A 428 6.57 21.78 -21.05
CA ALA A 428 6.38 23.13 -21.57
C ALA A 428 7.48 24.10 -21.12
N TYR A 429 8.02 23.91 -19.91
CA TYR A 429 9.15 24.69 -19.43
C TYR A 429 10.44 24.34 -20.18
N ALA A 430 10.77 23.05 -20.31
CA ALA A 430 11.98 22.59 -20.99
C ALA A 430 12.00 23.03 -22.46
N ALA A 431 10.86 22.94 -23.16
CA ALA A 431 10.73 23.44 -24.53
C ALA A 431 11.12 24.92 -24.69
N ARG A 432 10.77 25.73 -23.69
CA ARG A 432 11.04 27.17 -23.71
C ARG A 432 12.42 27.53 -23.22
N ASN A 433 12.98 26.80 -22.26
CA ASN A 433 14.15 27.27 -21.50
C ASN A 433 15.38 26.37 -21.60
N SER A 434 15.26 25.11 -21.99
CA SER A 434 16.41 24.21 -22.14
C SER A 434 16.84 24.16 -23.61
N PRO A 435 18.05 24.64 -23.95
CA PRO A 435 18.56 24.59 -25.32
C PRO A 435 18.51 23.18 -25.93
N PHE A 436 18.87 22.16 -25.14
CA PHE A 436 18.86 20.76 -25.58
C PHE A 436 17.46 20.30 -25.98
N TYR A 437 16.44 20.46 -25.12
CA TYR A 437 15.09 19.99 -25.46
C TYR A 437 14.45 20.83 -26.56
N ARG A 438 14.75 22.13 -26.63
CA ARG A 438 14.30 22.98 -27.75
C ARG A 438 14.78 22.41 -29.08
N GLN A 439 16.07 22.06 -29.17
CA GLN A 439 16.65 21.44 -30.35
C GLN A 439 16.09 20.03 -30.60
N LEU A 440 15.97 19.20 -29.57
CA LEU A 440 15.42 17.84 -29.67
C LEU A 440 14.00 17.84 -30.24
N PHE A 441 13.13 18.73 -29.74
CA PHE A 441 11.75 18.86 -30.20
C PHE A 441 11.68 19.36 -31.63
N GLN A 442 12.52 20.34 -32.00
CA GLN A 442 12.59 20.84 -33.37
C GLN A 442 13.03 19.74 -34.35
N GLN A 443 14.04 18.95 -33.99
CA GLN A 443 14.57 17.87 -34.84
C GLN A 443 13.56 16.74 -35.08
N HIS A 444 12.71 16.44 -34.08
CA HIS A 444 11.72 15.37 -34.16
C HIS A 444 10.31 15.86 -34.51
N GLY A 445 10.14 17.15 -34.83
CA GLY A 445 8.83 17.72 -35.18
C GLY A 445 7.80 17.68 -34.04
N ILE A 446 8.25 17.72 -32.78
CA ILE A 446 7.39 17.60 -31.60
C ILE A 446 6.89 18.99 -31.19
N ASP A 447 5.56 19.18 -31.16
CA ASP A 447 4.95 20.36 -30.53
C ASP A 447 4.49 20.02 -29.09
N PRO A 448 5.14 20.57 -28.05
CA PRO A 448 4.73 20.40 -26.65
C PRO A 448 3.28 20.76 -26.35
N LYS A 449 2.65 21.64 -27.15
CA LYS A 449 1.24 22.03 -26.95
C LYS A 449 0.25 20.93 -27.32
N VAL A 450 0.67 19.97 -28.15
CA VAL A 450 -0.18 18.87 -28.64
C VAL A 450 -0.13 17.66 -27.71
N ILE A 451 0.81 17.60 -26.77
CA ILE A 451 0.93 16.51 -25.79
C ILE A 451 -0.28 16.53 -24.83
N ARG A 452 -1.25 15.64 -25.08
CA ARG A 452 -2.52 15.52 -24.33
C ARG A 452 -2.69 14.18 -23.63
N SER A 453 -1.86 13.20 -23.98
CA SER A 453 -1.85 11.85 -23.41
C SER A 453 -0.43 11.33 -23.19
N LEU A 454 -0.30 10.24 -22.42
CA LEU A 454 0.98 9.53 -22.28
C LEU A 454 1.47 8.95 -23.63
N ALA A 455 0.57 8.62 -24.55
CA ALA A 455 0.95 8.18 -25.89
C ALA A 455 1.65 9.31 -26.67
N ASP A 456 1.11 10.54 -26.61
CA ASP A 456 1.74 11.70 -27.24
C ASP A 456 3.09 12.02 -26.58
N PHE A 457 3.16 11.90 -25.26
CA PHE A 457 4.40 12.13 -24.50
C PHE A 457 5.53 11.18 -24.92
N ARG A 458 5.19 9.93 -25.26
CA ARG A 458 6.14 8.92 -25.74
C ARG A 458 6.74 9.21 -27.10
N ALA A 459 6.23 10.20 -27.84
CA ALA A 459 6.89 10.71 -29.04
C ALA A 459 8.21 11.42 -28.73
N ILE A 460 8.43 11.86 -27.48
CA ILE A 460 9.72 12.41 -27.05
C ILE A 460 10.75 11.28 -26.98
N PRO A 461 11.91 11.40 -27.65
CA PRO A 461 12.96 10.39 -27.58
C PRO A 461 13.48 10.21 -26.15
N VAL A 462 13.90 8.98 -25.82
CA VAL A 462 14.58 8.69 -24.55
C VAL A 462 15.93 9.40 -24.50
N THR A 463 16.23 10.03 -23.37
CA THR A 463 17.53 10.66 -23.10
C THR A 463 18.44 9.71 -22.31
N THR A 464 19.73 9.76 -22.59
CA THR A 464 20.73 8.84 -22.02
C THR A 464 21.83 9.57 -21.28
N LYS A 465 22.65 8.81 -20.55
CA LYS A 465 23.88 9.34 -19.92
C LYS A 465 24.81 10.01 -20.92
N VAL A 466 24.90 9.47 -22.13
CA VAL A 466 25.75 10.00 -23.19
C VAL A 466 25.26 11.37 -23.65
N ASP A 467 23.95 11.54 -23.79
CA ASP A 467 23.35 12.82 -24.19
C ASP A 467 23.68 13.92 -23.17
N ILE A 468 23.49 13.63 -21.88
CA ILE A 468 23.80 14.58 -20.80
C ILE A 468 25.29 14.94 -20.77
N ARG A 469 26.17 13.94 -20.89
CA ARG A 469 27.62 14.15 -20.84
C ARG A 469 28.09 15.01 -22.01
N ASN A 470 27.58 14.74 -23.21
CA ASN A 470 28.00 15.45 -24.43
C ASN A 470 27.37 16.86 -24.52
N ASN A 471 26.29 17.12 -23.79
CA ASN A 471 25.51 18.36 -23.89
C ASN A 471 25.26 19.03 -22.53
N THR A 472 26.14 18.84 -21.54
CA THR A 472 25.87 19.22 -20.14
C THR A 472 25.39 20.66 -19.98
N ASP A 473 26.01 21.63 -20.65
CA ASP A 473 25.60 23.04 -20.58
C ASP A 473 24.27 23.31 -21.30
N ALA A 474 23.98 22.61 -22.40
CA ALA A 474 22.72 22.74 -23.12
C ALA A 474 21.53 22.11 -22.38
N PHE A 475 21.77 21.19 -21.45
CA PHE A 475 20.74 20.68 -20.53
C PHE A 475 20.38 21.70 -19.44
N ILE A 476 21.27 22.65 -19.12
CA ILE A 476 20.98 23.69 -18.13
C ILE A 476 20.03 24.73 -18.75
N SER A 477 18.93 24.98 -18.07
CA SER A 477 17.93 25.94 -18.51
C SER A 477 18.46 27.38 -18.44
N GLU A 478 18.24 28.16 -19.49
CA GLU A 478 18.74 29.54 -19.67
C GLU A 478 18.49 30.49 -18.49
N PRO A 479 17.35 30.43 -17.75
CA PRO A 479 17.12 31.31 -16.61
C PRO A 479 18.04 31.06 -15.40
N TYR A 480 18.80 29.96 -15.38
CA TYR A 480 19.65 29.58 -14.25
C TYR A 480 21.11 29.84 -14.53
N ASN A 481 21.81 30.39 -13.54
CA ASN A 481 23.27 30.49 -13.56
C ASN A 481 23.89 29.19 -13.03
N LYS A 482 24.65 28.48 -13.87
CA LYS A 482 25.37 27.25 -13.50
C LYS A 482 26.19 27.38 -12.20
N ALA A 483 26.80 28.54 -11.95
CA ALA A 483 27.65 28.76 -10.78
C ALA A 483 26.87 28.83 -9.46
N SER A 484 25.57 29.12 -9.50
CA SER A 484 24.70 29.17 -8.31
C SER A 484 23.95 27.86 -8.05
N LEU A 485 24.07 26.86 -8.94
CA LEU A 485 23.37 25.59 -8.82
C LEU A 485 24.12 24.62 -7.91
N VAL A 486 23.35 23.76 -7.24
CA VAL A 486 23.93 22.67 -6.45
C VAL A 486 24.46 21.63 -7.41
N ARG A 487 25.78 21.44 -7.42
CA ARG A 487 26.46 20.45 -8.25
C ARG A 487 26.52 19.10 -7.53
N ALA A 488 26.13 18.04 -8.22
CA ALA A 488 26.38 16.66 -7.82
C ALA A 488 27.16 15.91 -8.90
N LYS A 489 27.74 14.78 -8.50
CA LYS A 489 28.51 13.90 -9.39
C LYS A 489 28.07 12.46 -9.19
N THR A 490 27.71 11.76 -10.26
CA THR A 490 27.30 10.35 -10.16
C THR A 490 28.50 9.45 -9.87
N GLY A 491 28.27 8.40 -9.06
CA GLY A 491 29.26 7.35 -8.81
C GLY A 491 29.53 6.56 -10.09
N GLY A 492 30.80 6.42 -10.46
CA GLY A 492 31.27 5.80 -11.71
C GLY A 492 31.14 4.28 -11.76
N SER A 493 30.07 3.71 -11.23
CA SER A 493 29.78 2.26 -11.21
C SER A 493 29.73 1.63 -12.61
N THR A 494 29.44 2.42 -13.66
CA THR A 494 29.54 2.01 -15.07
C THR A 494 30.83 2.53 -15.76
N GLY A 495 31.77 3.08 -15.00
CA GLY A 495 33.01 3.70 -15.50
C GLY A 495 32.88 5.16 -15.96
N VAL A 496 31.65 5.69 -16.10
CA VAL A 496 31.39 7.05 -16.59
C VAL A 496 30.63 7.87 -15.56
N SER A 497 31.21 9.01 -15.14
CA SER A 497 30.61 9.92 -14.17
C SER A 497 29.93 11.11 -14.86
N LEU A 498 28.75 11.50 -14.38
CA LEU A 498 27.97 12.66 -14.86
C LEU A 498 28.09 13.82 -13.88
N ASN A 499 28.13 15.04 -14.42
CA ASN A 499 27.93 16.26 -13.65
C ASN A 499 26.45 16.65 -13.75
N LEU A 500 25.81 16.79 -12.59
CA LEU A 500 24.39 17.15 -12.48
C LEU A 500 24.28 18.48 -11.74
N PHE A 501 23.25 19.24 -12.08
CA PHE A 501 22.99 20.56 -11.51
C PHE A 501 21.53 20.65 -11.07
N PHE A 502 21.31 21.10 -9.84
CA PHE A 502 19.99 21.21 -9.22
C PHE A 502 19.74 22.62 -8.72
N ASP A 503 18.52 23.11 -8.91
CA ASP A 503 18.05 24.27 -8.15
C ASP A 503 17.76 23.91 -6.69
N GLU A 504 17.81 24.91 -5.81
CA GLU A 504 17.60 24.72 -4.37
C GLU A 504 16.21 24.14 -4.06
N ALA A 505 15.17 24.61 -4.76
CA ALA A 505 13.81 24.11 -4.57
C ALA A 505 13.68 22.62 -4.93
N CYS A 506 14.38 22.16 -5.97
CA CYS A 506 14.48 20.73 -6.30
C CYS A 506 15.05 19.92 -5.12
N GLN A 507 16.12 20.40 -4.48
CA GLN A 507 16.72 19.69 -3.35
C GLN A 507 15.80 19.66 -2.13
N GLU A 508 15.09 20.75 -1.85
CA GLU A 508 14.11 20.80 -0.76
C GLU A 508 12.96 19.80 -0.99
N ARG A 509 12.45 19.70 -2.22
CA ARG A 509 11.43 18.70 -2.59
C ARG A 509 11.96 17.27 -2.45
N ARG A 510 13.17 16.99 -2.95
CA ARG A 510 13.79 15.66 -2.82
C ARG A 510 13.96 15.26 -1.35
N ASN A 511 14.43 16.18 -0.51
CA ASN A 511 14.54 15.98 0.93
C ASN A 511 13.18 15.72 1.58
N ALA A 512 12.12 16.43 1.17
CA ALA A 512 10.77 16.22 1.66
C ALA A 512 10.22 14.83 1.32
N ALA A 513 10.43 14.37 0.08
CA ALA A 513 10.05 13.01 -0.32
C ALA A 513 10.83 11.94 0.45
N GLN A 514 12.11 12.18 0.73
CA GLN A 514 12.91 11.31 1.58
C GLN A 514 12.35 11.22 3.00
N LEU A 515 11.97 12.36 3.62
CA LEU A 515 11.36 12.38 4.95
C LEU A 515 10.05 11.58 5.01
N MET A 516 9.21 11.69 3.97
CA MET A 516 7.98 10.89 3.87
C MET A 516 8.30 9.38 3.81
N ALA A 517 9.25 8.99 2.94
CA ALA A 517 9.65 7.59 2.80
C ALA A 517 10.29 7.01 4.08
N ASP A 518 11.12 7.81 4.77
CA ASP A 518 11.75 7.39 6.03
C ASP A 518 10.71 7.08 7.12
N ARG A 519 9.57 7.79 7.12
CA ARG A 519 8.45 7.51 8.04
C ARG A 519 7.77 6.18 7.77
N TRP A 520 7.76 5.72 6.52
CA TRP A 520 7.22 4.40 6.19
C TRP A 520 8.06 3.29 6.81
N ALA A 521 9.37 3.52 6.89
CA ALA A 521 10.30 2.61 7.55
C ALA A 521 10.24 2.67 9.08
N GLY A 522 9.51 3.61 9.68
CA GLY A 522 9.42 3.79 11.13
C GLY A 522 10.35 4.85 11.71
N TRP A 523 11.10 5.60 10.89
CA TRP A 523 11.86 6.77 11.37
C TRP A 523 11.04 8.05 11.23
N ASP A 524 10.92 8.82 12.31
CA ASP A 524 10.23 10.10 12.30
C ASP A 524 11.20 11.25 12.56
N LEU A 525 10.81 12.45 12.13
CA LEU A 525 11.63 13.64 12.23
C LEU A 525 12.10 13.87 13.67
N GLY A 526 13.40 14.05 13.86
CA GLY A 526 14.01 14.27 15.19
C GLY A 526 14.43 13.01 15.94
N MET A 527 13.98 11.83 15.50
CA MET A 527 14.46 10.56 16.06
C MET A 527 15.95 10.36 15.79
N LYS A 528 16.68 9.93 16.83
CA LYS A 528 18.08 9.55 16.67
C LYS A 528 18.21 8.33 15.75
N LYS A 529 19.19 8.32 14.86
CA LYS A 529 19.43 7.23 13.91
C LYS A 529 20.86 6.70 13.97
N ALA A 530 21.01 5.44 13.58
CA ALA A 530 22.26 4.79 13.28
C ALA A 530 22.47 4.78 11.77
N SER A 531 23.66 5.18 11.32
CA SER A 531 24.02 5.20 9.91
C SER A 531 25.22 4.29 9.68
N VAL A 532 25.03 3.23 8.90
CA VAL A 532 26.07 2.33 8.40
C VAL A 532 26.45 2.84 7.01
N TRP A 533 27.39 3.78 6.96
CA TRP A 533 27.70 4.53 5.73
C TRP A 533 29.18 4.92 5.68
N GLY A 534 29.77 4.92 4.48
CA GLY A 534 31.17 5.26 4.27
C GLY A 534 31.43 6.77 4.30
N ASN A 535 32.59 7.19 4.79
CA ASN A 535 33.02 8.59 4.87
C ASN A 535 32.01 9.50 5.60
N PRO A 536 31.70 9.22 6.89
CA PRO A 536 30.74 10.00 7.64
C PRO A 536 31.16 11.47 7.75
N PRO A 537 30.22 12.43 7.65
CA PRO A 537 30.55 13.85 7.71
C PRO A 537 31.07 14.23 9.11
N VAL A 538 32.31 14.72 9.17
CA VAL A 538 32.92 15.21 10.42
C VAL A 538 32.56 16.67 10.64
N ALA A 539 31.80 16.96 11.69
CA ALA A 539 31.46 18.33 12.08
C ALA A 539 32.70 19.09 12.57
N LYS A 540 33.16 20.08 11.79
CA LYS A 540 34.34 20.90 12.10
C LYS A 540 34.00 22.17 12.88
N THR A 541 32.83 22.76 12.64
CA THR A 541 32.42 24.05 13.27
C THR A 541 31.46 23.86 14.45
N VAL A 542 31.42 24.83 15.37
CA VAL A 542 30.45 24.85 16.48
C VAL A 542 29.00 24.79 15.96
N LYS A 543 28.71 25.50 14.86
CA LYS A 543 27.40 25.46 14.18
C LYS A 543 27.06 24.05 13.69
N GLN A 544 28.01 23.34 13.08
CA GLN A 544 27.82 21.96 12.62
C GLN A 544 27.63 20.99 13.79
N LYS A 545 28.41 21.14 14.87
CA LYS A 545 28.25 20.32 16.08
C LYS A 545 26.89 20.52 16.73
N LEU A 546 26.41 21.76 16.82
CA LEU A 546 25.09 22.08 17.35
C LEU A 546 23.97 21.49 16.48
N ARG A 547 24.08 21.61 15.15
CA ARG A 547 23.15 21.00 14.20
C ARG A 547 23.12 19.48 14.35
N ASN A 548 24.27 18.83 14.42
CA ASN A 548 24.36 17.38 14.58
C ASN A 548 23.70 16.92 15.88
N ASN A 549 23.87 17.65 16.99
CA ASN A 549 23.32 17.26 18.29
C ASN A 549 21.80 17.52 18.42
N LEU A 550 21.29 18.58 17.81
CA LEU A 550 19.88 18.99 17.94
C LEU A 550 18.98 18.45 16.82
N LEU A 551 19.50 18.29 15.60
CA LEU A 551 18.72 17.97 14.40
C LEU A 551 19.09 16.62 13.79
N ASP A 552 20.35 16.44 13.38
CA ASP A 552 20.72 15.28 12.56
C ASP A 552 20.84 14.00 13.41
N ARG A 553 21.23 14.12 14.69
CA ARG A 553 21.19 13.09 15.75
C ARG A 553 21.55 11.70 15.21
N THR A 554 22.77 11.56 14.68
CA THR A 554 23.21 10.33 14.01
C THR A 554 24.45 9.76 14.67
N ILE A 555 24.44 8.46 14.96
CA ILE A 555 25.66 7.69 15.25
C ILE A 555 26.09 6.97 13.98
N TYR A 556 27.40 6.94 13.70
CA TYR A 556 27.94 6.35 12.48
C TYR A 556 28.75 5.09 12.77
N LEU A 557 28.56 4.07 11.93
CA LEU A 557 29.49 2.97 11.68
C LEU A 557 30.08 3.23 10.29
N ASP A 558 31.38 3.52 10.24
CA ASP A 558 32.07 3.79 8.97
C ASP A 558 32.28 2.50 8.19
N THR A 559 31.72 2.41 6.99
CA THR A 559 31.83 1.18 6.19
C THR A 559 33.20 0.98 5.57
N MET A 560 34.07 2.01 5.61
CA MET A 560 35.45 1.91 5.12
C MET A 560 36.37 1.16 6.09
N ASP A 561 35.91 0.91 7.32
CA ASP A 561 36.67 0.21 8.37
C ASP A 561 35.76 -0.77 9.14
N LEU A 562 35.16 -1.73 8.43
CA LEU A 562 34.31 -2.77 9.03
C LEU A 562 35.16 -3.93 9.58
N ASN A 563 35.54 -3.82 10.84
CA ASN A 563 36.24 -4.86 11.60
C ASN A 563 35.60 -5.08 12.99
N ASP A 564 35.95 -6.17 13.68
CA ASP A 564 35.36 -6.54 14.97
C ASP A 564 35.47 -5.43 16.05
N GLN A 565 36.57 -4.68 16.06
CA GLN A 565 36.78 -3.59 17.03
C GLN A 565 35.82 -2.43 16.77
N SER A 566 35.72 -1.99 15.51
CA SER A 566 34.84 -0.89 15.09
C SER A 566 33.35 -1.23 15.31
N MET A 567 32.95 -2.45 14.97
CA MET A 567 31.58 -2.95 15.14
C MET A 567 31.24 -3.12 16.63
N GLY A 568 32.17 -3.65 17.43
CA GLY A 568 32.00 -3.75 18.89
C GLY A 568 31.86 -2.38 19.56
N ALA A 569 32.67 -1.40 19.17
CA ALA A 569 32.55 -0.02 19.66
C ALA A 569 31.21 0.62 19.25
N PHE A 570 30.73 0.33 18.05
CA PHE A 570 29.43 0.81 17.59
C PHE A 570 28.26 0.18 18.36
N VAL A 571 28.33 -1.12 18.70
CA VAL A 571 27.35 -1.79 19.58
C VAL A 571 27.26 -1.11 20.94
N GLN A 572 28.39 -0.76 21.56
CA GLN A 572 28.36 -0.06 22.85
C GLN A 572 27.73 1.33 22.72
N ARG A 573 28.12 2.11 21.70
CA ARG A 573 27.51 3.41 21.43
C ARG A 573 26.00 3.31 21.18
N TRP A 574 25.55 2.25 20.51
CA TRP A 574 24.13 1.98 20.32
C TRP A 574 23.43 1.78 21.66
N ARG A 575 24.00 1.00 22.58
CA ARG A 575 23.38 0.74 23.90
C ARG A 575 23.24 2.01 24.74
N ASP A 576 24.20 2.91 24.64
CA ASP A 576 24.19 4.21 25.32
C ASP A 576 23.16 5.16 24.71
N GLU A 577 23.17 5.27 23.38
CA GLU A 577 22.43 6.32 22.66
C GLU A 577 21.05 5.90 22.16
N LYS A 578 20.81 4.59 22.04
CA LYS A 578 19.56 3.92 21.66
C LYS A 578 18.89 4.54 20.43
N PRO A 579 19.54 4.55 19.25
CA PRO A 579 18.94 5.07 18.04
C PRO A 579 17.66 4.28 17.67
N GLY A 580 16.69 4.99 17.12
CA GLY A 580 15.38 4.44 16.75
C GLY A 580 15.36 3.81 15.36
N ALA A 581 16.33 4.08 14.49
CA ALA A 581 16.36 3.49 13.15
C ALA A 581 17.78 3.29 12.62
N VAL A 582 17.94 2.36 11.67
CA VAL A 582 19.19 2.10 10.92
C VAL A 582 19.04 2.59 9.48
N PHE A 583 20.07 3.22 8.96
CA PHE A 583 20.19 3.61 7.55
C PHE A 583 21.52 3.13 7.01
N GLY A 584 21.54 2.59 5.79
CA GLY A 584 22.79 2.08 5.26
C GLY A 584 22.69 1.49 3.86
N HIS A 585 23.85 1.13 3.33
CA HIS A 585 23.93 0.26 2.16
C HIS A 585 23.47 -1.16 2.55
N ALA A 586 22.66 -1.79 1.70
CA ALA A 586 22.08 -3.12 1.99
C ALA A 586 23.12 -4.13 2.49
N HIS A 587 24.19 -4.31 1.71
CA HIS A 587 25.27 -5.25 2.04
C HIS A 587 26.06 -4.85 3.30
N SER A 588 26.28 -3.56 3.56
CA SER A 588 26.98 -3.12 4.77
C SER A 588 26.17 -3.35 6.04
N ILE A 589 24.84 -3.15 5.98
CA ILE A 589 23.94 -3.52 7.08
C ILE A 589 23.97 -5.04 7.28
N TYR A 590 24.00 -5.82 6.20
CA TYR A 590 24.14 -7.28 6.26
C TYR A 590 25.43 -7.72 6.95
N ILE A 591 26.59 -7.16 6.60
CA ILE A 591 27.87 -7.47 7.28
C ILE A 591 27.76 -7.20 8.78
N PHE A 592 27.19 -6.06 9.16
CA PHE A 592 26.99 -5.74 10.57
C PHE A 592 25.98 -6.69 11.24
N ALA A 593 24.89 -7.07 10.56
CA ALA A 593 23.93 -8.05 11.05
C ALA A 593 24.57 -9.43 11.29
N ARG A 594 25.43 -9.89 10.37
CA ARG A 594 26.22 -11.12 10.53
C ARG A 594 27.11 -11.05 11.76
N TYR A 595 27.80 -9.93 11.97
CA TYR A 595 28.58 -9.72 13.19
C TYR A 595 27.72 -9.84 14.45
N LEU A 596 26.51 -9.26 14.48
CA LEU A 596 25.60 -9.37 15.61
C LEU A 596 25.18 -10.82 15.88
N LEU A 597 24.84 -11.58 14.82
CA LEU A 597 24.45 -12.99 14.93
C LEU A 597 25.60 -13.85 15.42
N ASP A 598 26.79 -13.72 14.81
CA ASP A 598 27.98 -14.49 15.14
C ASP A 598 28.46 -14.22 16.59
N ASN A 599 28.20 -13.03 17.13
CA ASN A 599 28.54 -12.63 18.50
C ASN A 599 27.35 -12.70 19.49
N ALA A 600 26.21 -13.29 19.08
CA ALA A 600 25.01 -13.44 19.89
C ALA A 600 24.49 -12.12 20.52
N VAL A 601 24.60 -11.00 19.80
CA VAL A 601 24.08 -9.70 20.21
C VAL A 601 22.61 -9.58 19.82
N THR A 602 21.70 -9.64 20.79
CA THR A 602 20.24 -9.72 20.54
C THR A 602 19.43 -8.53 21.05
N ASP A 603 20.08 -7.53 21.64
CA ASP A 603 19.45 -6.40 22.32
C ASP A 603 19.26 -5.14 21.44
N LEU A 604 19.81 -5.13 20.23
CA LEU A 604 19.73 -4.02 19.27
C LEU A 604 18.44 -4.11 18.45
N ARG A 605 17.37 -3.42 18.90
CA ARG A 605 16.03 -3.49 18.28
C ARG A 605 15.52 -2.12 17.83
N PRO A 606 15.93 -1.63 16.64
CA PRO A 606 15.41 -0.39 16.07
C PRO A 606 13.92 -0.49 15.72
N GLU A 607 13.24 0.65 15.60
CA GLU A 607 11.87 0.76 15.10
C GLU A 607 11.81 0.56 13.58
N GLY A 608 12.91 0.83 12.88
CA GLY A 608 13.01 0.79 11.43
C GLY A 608 14.41 0.57 10.90
N ILE A 609 14.52 -0.10 9.75
CA ILE A 609 15.76 -0.21 8.98
C ILE A 609 15.48 0.24 7.56
N VAL A 610 16.35 1.07 6.99
CA VAL A 610 16.32 1.39 5.56
C VAL A 610 17.61 0.97 4.88
N ALA A 611 17.46 0.01 3.96
CA ALA A 611 18.49 -0.39 3.02
C ALA A 611 18.31 0.39 1.71
N THR A 612 19.41 0.91 1.17
CA THR A 612 19.40 1.70 -0.08
C THR A 612 20.74 1.56 -0.81
N SER A 613 20.84 2.16 -2.00
CA SER A 613 22.08 2.37 -2.76
C SER A 613 22.76 1.11 -3.32
N MET A 614 22.24 -0.07 -2.98
CA MET A 614 22.58 -1.40 -3.51
C MET A 614 21.30 -2.24 -3.55
N MET A 615 21.29 -3.29 -4.37
CA MET A 615 20.19 -4.26 -4.35
C MET A 615 20.21 -5.01 -3.01
N LEU A 616 19.08 -5.03 -2.32
CA LEU A 616 18.89 -5.82 -1.10
C LEU A 616 18.52 -7.25 -1.52
N LEU A 617 19.39 -8.21 -1.26
CA LEU A 617 19.15 -9.62 -1.58
C LEU A 617 18.23 -10.27 -0.55
N GLU A 618 17.52 -11.32 -0.93
CA GLU A 618 16.56 -11.98 -0.02
C GLU A 618 17.26 -12.65 1.17
N HIS A 619 18.45 -13.22 0.97
CA HIS A 619 19.23 -13.78 2.09
C HIS A 619 19.75 -12.67 3.03
N GLU A 620 20.22 -11.55 2.49
CA GLU A 620 20.64 -10.39 3.28
C GLU A 620 19.48 -9.85 4.11
N ARG A 621 18.30 -9.69 3.47
CA ARG A 621 17.07 -9.29 4.15
C ARG A 621 16.79 -10.21 5.33
N ARG A 622 16.78 -11.53 5.13
CA ARG A 622 16.50 -12.51 6.20
C ARG A 622 17.47 -12.36 7.38
N ASP A 623 18.76 -12.28 7.10
CA ASP A 623 19.79 -12.19 8.15
C ASP A 623 19.73 -10.84 8.90
N ILE A 624 19.50 -9.73 8.19
CA ILE A 624 19.30 -8.42 8.81
C ILE A 624 18.04 -8.44 9.68
N GLU A 625 16.93 -8.96 9.17
CA GLU A 625 15.66 -9.01 9.92
C GLU A 625 15.78 -9.89 11.17
N LEU A 626 16.51 -11.00 11.07
CA LEU A 626 16.80 -11.90 12.19
C LEU A 626 17.67 -11.23 13.25
N ALA A 627 18.76 -10.58 12.84
CA ALA A 627 19.71 -9.95 13.76
C ALA A 627 19.09 -8.81 14.58
N PHE A 628 18.28 -7.97 13.93
CA PHE A 628 17.70 -6.78 14.56
C PHE A 628 16.31 -6.99 15.14
N ASP A 629 15.65 -8.13 14.84
CA ASP A 629 14.21 -8.32 15.04
C ASP A 629 13.41 -7.12 14.48
N CYS A 630 13.89 -6.57 13.36
CA CYS A 630 13.33 -5.40 12.67
C CYS A 630 13.11 -5.73 11.18
N LYS A 631 12.27 -4.97 10.47
CA LYS A 631 11.86 -5.27 9.08
C LYS A 631 12.68 -4.31 8.25
N VAL A 632 13.24 -4.80 7.15
CA VAL A 632 14.10 -3.97 6.31
C VAL A 632 13.24 -3.31 5.24
N THR A 633 13.25 -1.98 5.21
CA THR A 633 12.60 -1.20 4.15
C THR A 633 13.58 -1.04 3.01
N ASN A 634 13.23 -1.54 1.83
CA ASN A 634 13.99 -1.30 0.62
C ASN A 634 13.63 0.07 0.02
N ARG A 635 14.66 0.86 -0.33
CA ARG A 635 14.52 2.18 -0.93
C ARG A 635 15.35 2.26 -2.20
N TYR A 636 14.68 2.63 -3.29
CA TYR A 636 15.28 2.73 -4.61
C TYR A 636 15.30 4.18 -5.12
N GLY A 637 16.46 4.58 -5.64
CA GLY A 637 16.69 5.91 -6.18
C GLY A 637 18.08 6.03 -6.78
N CYS A 638 18.33 7.14 -7.44
CA CYS A 638 19.64 7.47 -8.00
C CYS A 638 19.93 8.97 -7.85
N GLU A 639 21.19 9.37 -8.06
CA GLU A 639 21.62 10.76 -7.89
C GLU A 639 20.90 11.70 -8.89
N GLU A 640 20.63 11.20 -10.09
CA GLU A 640 19.98 11.94 -11.18
C GLU A 640 18.62 12.50 -10.80
N VAL A 641 17.77 11.68 -10.15
CA VAL A 641 16.35 12.03 -9.90
C VAL A 641 15.95 11.96 -8.41
N GLY A 642 16.82 11.46 -7.53
CA GLY A 642 16.54 11.25 -6.11
C GLY A 642 15.73 9.97 -5.87
N LEU A 643 14.72 10.06 -5.00
CA LEU A 643 13.86 8.94 -4.63
C LEU A 643 12.92 8.54 -5.78
N ILE A 644 13.06 7.29 -6.26
CA ILE A 644 12.18 6.73 -7.30
C ILE A 644 11.08 5.86 -6.66
N ALA A 645 11.45 4.97 -5.73
CA ALA A 645 10.50 4.06 -5.09
C ALA A 645 10.92 3.70 -3.64
N CYS A 646 9.95 3.36 -2.78
CA CYS A 646 10.23 2.89 -1.42
C CYS A 646 9.19 1.88 -0.94
N GLU A 647 9.62 0.84 -0.21
CA GLU A 647 8.70 -0.06 0.49
C GLU A 647 7.91 0.70 1.56
N CYS A 648 6.65 0.31 1.74
CA CYS A 648 5.86 0.73 2.90
C CYS A 648 5.90 -0.33 4.01
N GLU A 649 5.19 -0.08 5.09
CA GLU A 649 5.06 -0.97 6.25
C GLU A 649 4.57 -2.40 5.94
N VAL A 650 4.02 -2.62 4.75
CA VAL A 650 3.56 -3.95 4.28
C VAL A 650 4.69 -4.80 3.71
N HIS A 651 5.79 -4.19 3.25
CA HIS A 651 6.94 -4.87 2.62
C HIS A 651 6.57 -5.84 1.47
N LYS A 652 5.59 -5.45 0.65
CA LYS A 652 5.22 -6.16 -0.58
C LYS A 652 5.35 -5.20 -1.77
N GLY A 653 6.57 -5.09 -2.32
CA GLY A 653 6.90 -4.15 -3.40
C GLY A 653 7.11 -2.71 -2.92
N MET A 654 7.60 -1.85 -3.81
CA MET A 654 7.94 -0.45 -3.52
C MET A 654 6.96 0.52 -4.18
N HIS A 655 6.38 1.46 -3.44
CA HIS A 655 5.57 2.53 -4.04
C HIS A 655 6.44 3.48 -4.86
N LEU A 656 6.04 3.73 -6.09
CA LEU A 656 6.65 4.75 -6.94
C LEU A 656 6.33 6.15 -6.41
N ASN A 657 7.33 7.03 -6.37
CA ASN A 657 7.22 8.41 -5.93
C ASN A 657 6.57 9.31 -7.01
N THR A 658 5.34 8.96 -7.40
CA THR A 658 4.62 9.58 -8.52
C THR A 658 4.38 11.08 -8.41
N PRO A 659 4.32 11.71 -7.21
CA PRO A 659 4.28 13.17 -7.14
C PRO A 659 5.52 13.82 -7.75
N HIS A 660 6.69 13.19 -7.66
CA HIS A 660 7.99 13.80 -8.01
C HIS A 660 8.62 13.24 -9.28
N VAL A 661 8.28 12.01 -9.66
CA VAL A 661 8.81 11.39 -10.86
C VAL A 661 7.71 10.73 -11.66
N LEU A 662 7.83 10.72 -12.98
CA LEU A 662 7.12 9.78 -13.85
C LEU A 662 8.08 8.65 -14.20
N VAL A 663 7.64 7.41 -14.02
CA VAL A 663 8.44 6.21 -14.31
C VAL A 663 7.75 5.42 -15.41
N GLU A 664 8.53 5.03 -16.42
CA GLU A 664 8.13 4.17 -17.52
C GLU A 664 9.01 2.91 -17.53
N PHE A 665 8.43 1.82 -18.00
CA PHE A 665 9.08 0.52 -18.13
C PHE A 665 9.04 0.15 -19.60
N LEU A 666 10.20 0.15 -20.25
CA LEU A 666 10.29 0.04 -21.70
C LEU A 666 11.11 -1.19 -22.14
N ASP A 667 10.78 -1.72 -23.31
CA ASP A 667 11.50 -2.81 -23.95
C ASP A 667 12.80 -2.35 -24.64
N GLU A 668 13.37 -3.18 -25.50
CA GLU A 668 14.57 -2.83 -26.27
C GLU A 668 14.33 -1.76 -27.34
N ASN A 669 13.09 -1.57 -27.80
CA ASN A 669 12.65 -0.63 -28.83
C ASN A 669 11.99 0.64 -28.25
N ASP A 670 12.19 0.89 -26.95
CA ASP A 670 11.58 1.99 -26.21
C ASP A 670 10.04 2.00 -26.19
N GLN A 671 9.43 0.83 -26.37
CA GLN A 671 7.98 0.62 -26.24
C GLN A 671 7.61 0.14 -24.83
N PRO A 672 6.45 0.53 -24.29
CA PRO A 672 6.00 0.08 -22.98
C PRO A 672 5.82 -1.45 -22.93
N VAL A 673 6.36 -2.07 -21.89
CA VAL A 673 6.12 -3.50 -21.61
C VAL A 673 4.75 -3.71 -20.96
N ALA A 674 4.22 -4.94 -21.01
CA ALA A 674 2.99 -5.27 -20.29
C ALA A 674 3.22 -5.28 -18.77
N GLU A 675 2.14 -5.16 -18.00
CA GLU A 675 2.24 -5.30 -16.54
C GLU A 675 2.81 -6.68 -16.17
N GLY A 676 3.73 -6.71 -15.19
CA GLY A 676 4.41 -7.94 -14.78
C GLY A 676 5.61 -8.33 -15.64
N GLU A 677 5.82 -7.69 -16.79
CA GLU A 677 7.00 -7.93 -17.62
C GLU A 677 8.19 -7.03 -17.17
N PRO A 678 9.43 -7.54 -17.22
CA PRO A 678 10.62 -6.73 -16.99
C PRO A 678 10.80 -5.66 -18.06
N GLY A 679 11.04 -4.42 -17.64
CA GLY A 679 11.33 -3.31 -18.54
C GLY A 679 12.46 -2.41 -18.02
N LYS A 680 13.17 -1.77 -18.95
CA LYS A 680 14.16 -0.73 -18.65
C LYS A 680 13.47 0.44 -17.98
N ILE A 681 14.01 0.89 -16.85
CA ILE A 681 13.47 2.02 -16.09
C ILE A 681 13.88 3.32 -16.77
N VAL A 682 12.86 4.07 -17.22
CA VAL A 682 12.99 5.40 -17.79
C VAL A 682 12.23 6.39 -16.91
N VAL A 683 12.88 7.48 -16.50
CA VAL A 683 12.36 8.42 -15.50
C VAL A 683 12.32 9.84 -16.05
N THR A 684 11.23 10.54 -15.77
CA THR A 684 11.15 12.00 -15.92
C THR A 684 11.10 12.66 -14.55
N ASP A 685 12.07 13.52 -14.25
CA ASP A 685 12.10 14.32 -13.02
C ASP A 685 11.13 15.50 -13.14
N LEU A 686 10.20 15.61 -12.20
CA LEU A 686 9.19 16.67 -12.18
C LEU A 686 9.59 17.87 -11.30
N ASN A 687 10.80 17.86 -10.74
CA ASN A 687 11.25 18.83 -9.74
C ASN A 687 12.37 19.75 -10.23
N ASN A 688 13.34 19.23 -11.00
CA ASN A 688 14.53 19.98 -11.40
C ASN A 688 14.26 20.84 -12.63
N PHE A 689 14.02 22.13 -12.44
CA PHE A 689 13.84 23.07 -13.54
C PHE A 689 15.17 23.62 -14.05
N ALA A 690 16.23 23.57 -13.24
CA ALA A 690 17.56 23.99 -13.64
C ALA A 690 18.20 23.07 -14.68
N MET A 691 18.02 21.76 -14.55
CA MET A 691 18.50 20.77 -15.51
C MET A 691 17.45 19.68 -15.73
N PRO A 692 16.42 19.93 -16.57
CA PRO A 692 15.31 19.00 -16.77
C PRO A 692 15.80 17.65 -17.30
N LEU A 693 15.38 16.56 -16.66
CA LEU A 693 15.59 15.19 -17.14
C LEU A 693 14.25 14.61 -17.55
N ILE A 694 14.00 14.52 -18.86
CA ILE A 694 12.76 14.05 -19.48
C ILE A 694 13.07 12.75 -20.21
N ARG A 695 12.31 11.71 -19.89
CA ARG A 695 12.50 10.33 -20.37
C ARG A 695 13.95 9.87 -20.28
N TYR A 696 14.59 10.07 -19.13
CA TYR A 696 15.97 9.69 -18.89
C TYR A 696 16.10 8.21 -18.49
N ARG A 697 16.95 7.46 -19.20
CA ARG A 697 17.21 6.03 -18.92
C ARG A 697 18.21 5.86 -17.77
N VAL A 698 17.77 5.25 -16.67
CA VAL A 698 18.58 5.05 -15.44
C VAL A 698 19.55 3.87 -15.57
N GLU A 699 19.33 2.98 -16.55
CA GLU A 699 20.07 1.73 -16.83
C GLU A 699 19.80 0.58 -15.84
N ASP A 700 18.71 0.69 -15.09
CA ASP A 700 18.17 -0.39 -14.25
C ASP A 700 16.96 -1.06 -14.94
N ILE A 701 16.67 -2.31 -14.56
CA ILE A 701 15.48 -3.06 -15.00
C ILE A 701 14.55 -3.28 -13.81
N GLY A 702 13.26 -3.07 -14.02
CA GLY A 702 12.24 -3.27 -13.01
C GLY A 702 10.95 -3.85 -13.58
N VAL A 703 10.14 -4.41 -12.69
CA VAL A 703 8.84 -4.98 -12.99
C VAL A 703 7.76 -4.10 -12.37
N TYR A 704 6.86 -3.61 -13.21
CA TYR A 704 5.75 -2.76 -12.78
C TYR A 704 4.52 -3.59 -12.38
N SER A 705 3.81 -3.12 -11.35
CA SER A 705 2.45 -3.56 -11.06
C SER A 705 1.50 -2.39 -10.77
N SER A 706 0.31 -2.51 -11.32
CA SER A 706 -0.83 -1.62 -11.09
C SER A 706 -1.66 -2.01 -9.86
N ARG A 707 -1.29 -3.10 -9.15
CA ARG A 707 -2.03 -3.56 -7.98
C ARG A 707 -2.10 -2.50 -6.88
N GLU A 708 -3.23 -2.49 -6.17
CA GLU A 708 -3.34 -1.72 -4.94
C GLU A 708 -2.55 -2.37 -3.80
N CYS A 709 -1.90 -1.54 -2.99
CA CYS A 709 -1.23 -2.01 -1.79
C CYS A 709 -2.19 -2.04 -0.60
N ALA A 710 -2.03 -3.05 0.27
CA ALA A 710 -2.81 -3.16 1.50
C ALA A 710 -2.57 -1.99 2.49
N CYS A 711 -1.52 -1.19 2.27
CA CYS A 711 -1.26 0.00 3.07
C CYS A 711 -2.26 1.14 2.80
N GLY A 712 -3.02 1.09 1.70
CA GLY A 712 -4.03 2.09 1.32
C GLY A 712 -3.52 3.29 0.51
N ARG A 713 -2.22 3.38 0.21
CA ARG A 713 -1.68 4.46 -0.64
C ARG A 713 -2.03 4.22 -2.10
N GLY A 714 -2.45 5.26 -2.81
CA GLY A 714 -2.86 5.20 -4.23
C GLY A 714 -1.70 5.14 -5.24
N MET A 715 -0.45 5.13 -4.78
CA MET A 715 0.72 5.08 -5.66
C MET A 715 0.95 3.67 -6.22
N PRO A 716 1.26 3.53 -7.53
CA PRO A 716 1.60 2.25 -8.16
C PRO A 716 2.87 1.62 -7.58
N ILE A 717 3.09 0.35 -7.91
CA ILE A 717 4.13 -0.48 -7.30
C ILE A 717 5.21 -0.85 -8.32
N LEU A 718 6.47 -0.65 -7.94
CA LEU A 718 7.62 -1.38 -8.46
C LEU A 718 7.67 -2.73 -7.74
N GLU A 719 7.27 -3.79 -8.43
CA GLU A 719 7.10 -5.14 -7.88
C GLU A 719 8.45 -5.76 -7.54
N ARG A 720 9.40 -5.66 -8.48
CA ARG A 720 10.76 -6.17 -8.34
C ARG A 720 11.75 -5.28 -9.09
N LEU A 721 12.95 -5.14 -8.54
CA LEU A 721 14.11 -4.58 -9.22
C LEU A 721 15.03 -5.74 -9.60
N GLU A 722 15.42 -5.85 -10.87
CA GLU A 722 16.21 -7.00 -11.37
C GLU A 722 17.71 -6.70 -11.52
N GLY A 723 18.12 -5.46 -11.21
CA GLY A 723 19.50 -5.00 -11.28
C GLY A 723 19.76 -4.10 -12.50
N ARG A 724 21.04 -3.92 -12.82
CA ARG A 724 21.49 -3.05 -13.92
C ARG A 724 21.62 -3.79 -15.22
N VAL A 725 21.30 -3.11 -16.33
CA VAL A 725 21.50 -3.63 -17.69
C VAL A 725 22.94 -4.10 -17.92
N ALA A 726 23.93 -3.35 -17.41
CA ALA A 726 25.36 -3.68 -17.55
C ALA A 726 25.84 -4.85 -16.69
N ASP A 727 25.02 -5.32 -15.75
CA ASP A 727 25.35 -6.43 -14.85
C ASP A 727 24.74 -7.77 -15.34
N PHE A 728 24.04 -7.75 -16.49
CA PHE A 728 23.58 -8.96 -17.17
C PHE A 728 24.73 -9.64 -17.91
N LEU A 729 24.90 -10.93 -17.64
CA LEU A 729 25.79 -11.82 -18.37
C LEU A 729 25.09 -12.24 -19.67
N LYS A 730 25.84 -12.32 -20.78
CA LYS A 730 25.33 -12.72 -22.09
C LYS A 730 25.51 -14.22 -22.28
N LEU A 731 24.49 -14.89 -22.83
CA LEU A 731 24.56 -16.29 -23.22
C LEU A 731 24.93 -16.40 -24.71
N PRO A 732 25.72 -17.40 -25.13
CA PRO A 732 26.00 -17.66 -26.55
C PRO A 732 24.74 -17.86 -27.42
N SER A 733 23.65 -18.32 -26.81
CA SER A 733 22.33 -18.46 -27.45
C SER A 733 21.62 -17.13 -27.76
N GLY A 734 22.19 -15.98 -27.35
CA GLY A 734 21.59 -14.65 -27.47
C GLY A 734 20.74 -14.22 -26.27
N GLY A 735 20.48 -15.12 -25.32
CA GLY A 735 19.83 -14.82 -24.05
C GLY A 735 20.70 -13.98 -23.11
N ARG A 736 20.10 -13.48 -22.02
CA ARG A 736 20.80 -12.73 -20.97
C ARG A 736 20.38 -13.23 -19.60
N VAL A 737 21.29 -13.14 -18.63
CA VAL A 737 21.03 -13.53 -17.24
C VAL A 737 21.49 -12.43 -16.31
N ALA A 738 20.62 -11.99 -15.41
CA ALA A 738 20.97 -11.02 -14.38
C ALA A 738 22.07 -11.62 -13.48
N GLY A 739 23.29 -11.10 -13.56
CA GLY A 739 24.43 -11.66 -12.82
C GLY A 739 24.20 -11.62 -11.30
N ILE A 740 23.52 -10.59 -10.80
CA ILE A 740 23.15 -10.49 -9.39
C ILE A 740 22.16 -11.58 -8.96
N SER A 741 21.14 -11.89 -9.77
CA SER A 741 20.19 -12.97 -9.48
C SER A 741 20.88 -14.33 -9.52
N LEU A 742 21.84 -14.51 -10.41
CA LEU A 742 22.65 -15.71 -10.46
C LEU A 742 23.54 -15.84 -9.21
N VAL A 743 24.14 -14.75 -8.75
CA VAL A 743 24.91 -14.71 -7.51
C VAL A 743 24.04 -15.10 -6.32
N GLU A 744 22.89 -14.44 -6.15
CA GLU A 744 21.94 -14.69 -5.06
C GLU A 744 21.45 -16.14 -5.02
N ARG A 745 20.99 -16.65 -6.17
CA ARG A 745 20.51 -18.02 -6.31
C ARG A 745 21.59 -19.02 -5.91
N THR A 746 22.83 -18.76 -6.31
CA THR A 746 23.95 -19.68 -6.07
C THR A 746 24.40 -19.65 -4.61
N LEU A 747 24.55 -18.46 -4.01
CA LEU A 747 24.88 -18.32 -2.59
C LEU A 747 23.81 -18.94 -1.69
N THR A 748 22.54 -18.93 -2.11
CA THR A 748 21.46 -19.59 -1.38
C THR A 748 21.52 -21.12 -1.47
N LYS A 749 22.01 -21.66 -2.59
CA LYS A 749 22.08 -23.11 -2.84
C LYS A 749 23.38 -23.77 -2.37
N VAL A 750 24.50 -23.05 -2.43
CA VAL A 750 25.85 -23.58 -2.24
C VAL A 750 26.43 -23.02 -0.94
N PRO A 751 26.49 -23.82 0.15
CA PRO A 751 27.04 -23.37 1.42
C PRO A 751 28.57 -23.18 1.34
N GLY A 752 29.14 -22.43 2.28
CA GLY A 752 30.60 -22.26 2.38
C GLY A 752 31.22 -21.21 1.47
N ILE A 753 30.44 -20.43 0.73
CA ILE A 753 30.91 -19.26 -0.03
C ILE A 753 30.50 -17.98 0.71
N GLU A 754 31.47 -17.15 1.07
CA GLU A 754 31.23 -15.90 1.83
C GLU A 754 30.93 -14.71 0.91
N GLN A 755 31.70 -14.55 -0.17
CA GLN A 755 31.48 -13.53 -1.18
C GLN A 755 31.67 -14.13 -2.57
N MET A 756 30.95 -13.62 -3.56
CA MET A 756 31.07 -14.05 -4.95
C MET A 756 30.93 -12.89 -5.93
N GLN A 757 31.76 -12.86 -6.97
CA GLN A 757 31.67 -11.93 -8.10
C GLN A 757 31.81 -12.70 -9.42
N LEU A 758 30.92 -12.39 -10.36
CA LEU A 758 30.95 -12.93 -11.72
C LEU A 758 31.60 -11.91 -12.66
N VAL A 759 32.53 -12.35 -13.48
CA VAL A 759 33.22 -11.51 -14.47
C VAL A 759 33.16 -12.20 -15.82
N GLN A 760 32.57 -11.54 -16.81
CA GLN A 760 32.49 -12.01 -18.18
C GLN A 760 33.15 -10.98 -19.09
N GLU A 761 34.36 -11.28 -19.54
CA GLU A 761 35.08 -10.45 -20.51
C GLU A 761 34.94 -10.97 -21.94
N GLN A 762 34.61 -12.25 -22.10
CA GLN A 762 34.40 -12.93 -23.38
C GLN A 762 33.06 -13.69 -23.35
N LEU A 763 32.39 -13.83 -24.50
CA LEU A 763 31.03 -14.41 -24.56
C LEU A 763 31.01 -15.87 -24.10
N ASP A 764 32.09 -16.60 -24.34
CA ASP A 764 32.30 -18.02 -24.08
C ASP A 764 33.08 -18.29 -22.79
N GLN A 765 33.25 -17.31 -21.89
CA GLN A 765 33.96 -17.51 -20.63
C GLN A 765 33.38 -16.68 -19.48
N VAL A 766 33.19 -17.32 -18.33
CA VAL A 766 32.81 -16.64 -17.08
C VAL A 766 33.79 -16.99 -15.96
N LEU A 767 34.42 -15.96 -15.41
CA LEU A 767 35.25 -16.04 -14.21
C LEU A 767 34.41 -15.81 -12.96
N ILE A 768 34.50 -16.72 -12.01
CA ILE A 768 33.80 -16.75 -10.74
C ILE A 768 34.83 -16.52 -9.64
N ARG A 769 34.89 -15.30 -9.12
CA ARG A 769 35.72 -14.97 -7.95
C ARG A 769 34.94 -15.30 -6.70
N ARG A 770 35.52 -16.11 -5.80
CA ARG A 770 34.84 -16.52 -4.55
C ARG A 770 35.74 -16.49 -3.32
N VAL A 771 35.21 -15.97 -2.22
CA VAL A 771 35.82 -15.98 -0.87
C VAL A 771 35.30 -17.19 -0.10
N LYS A 772 36.19 -17.94 0.55
CA LYS A 772 35.82 -19.14 1.32
C LYS A 772 35.21 -18.74 2.66
N GLY A 773 33.99 -19.18 2.91
CA GLY A 773 33.33 -19.03 4.21
C GLY A 773 33.68 -20.16 5.18
N LYS A 774 33.11 -20.07 6.40
CA LYS A 774 33.36 -21.03 7.50
C LYS A 774 32.95 -22.47 7.17
N ASP A 775 31.88 -22.65 6.38
CA ASP A 775 31.35 -23.96 5.99
C ASP A 775 31.96 -24.50 4.68
N TYR A 776 33.07 -23.93 4.22
CA TYR A 776 33.71 -24.35 2.97
C TYR A 776 34.28 -25.77 3.08
N THR A 777 33.86 -26.66 2.17
CA THR A 777 34.36 -28.03 2.05
C THR A 777 35.01 -28.30 0.69
N SER A 778 35.60 -29.49 0.50
CA SER A 778 36.16 -29.92 -0.78
C SER A 778 35.12 -30.09 -1.90
N THR A 779 33.82 -30.22 -1.60
CA THR A 779 32.76 -30.36 -2.61
C THR A 779 32.21 -29.01 -3.09
N THR A 780 32.40 -27.94 -2.32
CA THR A 780 31.85 -26.60 -2.57
C THR A 780 32.09 -26.09 -3.99
N ASP A 781 33.32 -26.18 -4.50
CA ASP A 781 33.64 -25.67 -5.84
C ASP A 781 32.98 -26.53 -6.95
N SER A 782 32.75 -27.82 -6.70
CA SER A 782 32.02 -28.71 -7.63
C SER A 782 30.51 -28.39 -7.63
N GLU A 783 29.94 -28.12 -6.45
CA GLU A 783 28.54 -27.68 -6.30
C GLU A 783 28.32 -26.30 -6.93
N LEU A 784 29.26 -25.37 -6.75
CA LEU A 784 29.28 -24.06 -7.42
C LEU A 784 29.28 -24.21 -8.94
N THR A 785 30.15 -25.08 -9.46
CA THR A 785 30.21 -25.37 -10.91
C THR A 785 28.88 -25.94 -11.41
N ALA A 786 28.30 -26.91 -10.69
CA ALA A 786 27.01 -27.51 -11.03
C ALA A 786 25.87 -26.47 -11.04
N ALA A 787 25.84 -25.56 -10.06
CA ALA A 787 24.85 -24.49 -9.99
C ALA A 787 24.98 -23.51 -11.17
N MET A 788 26.20 -23.20 -11.60
CA MET A 788 26.45 -22.34 -12.77
C MET A 788 26.10 -23.04 -14.09
N ARG A 789 26.31 -24.36 -14.17
CA ARG A 789 25.93 -25.20 -15.33
C ARG A 789 24.42 -25.30 -15.57
N GLU A 790 23.59 -25.00 -14.57
CA GLU A 790 22.14 -24.84 -14.81
C GLU A 790 21.81 -23.65 -15.74
N VAL A 791 22.76 -22.74 -15.95
CA VAL A 791 22.57 -21.49 -16.71
C VAL A 791 23.50 -21.40 -17.91
N PHE A 792 24.78 -21.71 -17.71
CA PHE A 792 25.79 -21.69 -18.76
C PHE A 792 26.02 -23.10 -19.28
N ASP A 793 25.68 -23.33 -20.55
CA ASP A 793 25.93 -24.62 -21.20
C ASP A 793 27.44 -24.90 -21.36
N GLU A 794 27.78 -26.09 -21.87
CA GLU A 794 29.17 -26.54 -22.03
C GLU A 794 29.99 -25.69 -23.02
N SER A 795 29.37 -24.82 -23.82
CA SER A 795 30.09 -23.89 -24.71
C SER A 795 30.74 -22.72 -23.96
N VAL A 796 30.37 -22.49 -22.70
CA VAL A 796 30.95 -21.44 -21.85
C VAL A 796 31.93 -22.06 -20.86
N GLU A 797 33.18 -21.60 -20.87
CA GLU A 797 34.21 -21.99 -19.92
C GLU A 797 33.97 -21.31 -18.56
N LEU A 798 33.84 -22.10 -17.50
CA LEU A 798 33.67 -21.60 -16.13
C LEU A 798 35.00 -21.69 -15.38
N LYS A 799 35.53 -20.56 -14.91
CA LYS A 799 36.77 -20.50 -14.12
C LYS A 799 36.47 -20.07 -12.69
N ILE A 800 36.95 -20.81 -11.70
CA ILE A 800 36.82 -20.43 -10.30
C ILE A 800 38.17 -19.88 -9.81
N GLU A 801 38.15 -18.66 -9.26
CA GLU A 801 39.29 -17.99 -8.66
C GLU A 801 39.03 -17.79 -7.16
N THR A 802 39.96 -18.24 -6.33
CA THR A 802 39.92 -17.94 -4.88
C THR A 802 40.54 -16.58 -4.64
N VAL A 803 39.82 -15.71 -3.93
CA VAL A 803 40.32 -14.39 -3.49
C VAL A 803 40.12 -14.23 -1.98
N ASP A 804 40.96 -13.42 -1.34
CA ASP A 804 40.86 -13.16 0.10
C ASP A 804 39.64 -12.27 0.44
N ALA A 805 39.35 -11.29 -0.42
CA ALA A 805 38.18 -10.43 -0.34
C ALA A 805 37.84 -9.85 -1.71
N ILE A 806 36.55 -9.58 -1.97
CA ILE A 806 36.12 -8.82 -3.14
C ILE A 806 36.16 -7.32 -2.78
N PRO A 807 36.93 -6.49 -3.51
CA PRO A 807 37.12 -5.09 -3.14
C PRO A 807 35.84 -4.27 -3.37
N GLN A 808 35.60 -3.31 -2.47
CA GLN A 808 34.57 -2.29 -2.65
C GLN A 808 35.04 -1.23 -3.65
N GLU A 809 34.09 -0.64 -4.39
CA GLU A 809 34.32 0.58 -5.14
C GLU A 809 34.64 1.75 -4.19
N PRO A 810 35.28 2.85 -4.65
CA PRO A 810 35.55 4.04 -3.82
C PRO A 810 34.31 4.65 -3.14
N SER A 811 33.11 4.34 -3.64
CA SER A 811 31.84 4.72 -3.02
C SER A 811 31.40 3.81 -1.86
N GLY A 812 32.17 2.78 -1.50
CA GLY A 812 31.83 1.76 -0.50
C GLY A 812 30.86 0.68 -0.99
N LYS A 813 30.64 0.56 -2.31
CA LYS A 813 29.67 -0.39 -2.90
C LYS A 813 30.37 -1.64 -3.42
N TYR A 814 29.70 -2.80 -3.34
CA TYR A 814 30.15 -4.02 -4.01
C TYR A 814 29.54 -4.14 -5.41
N ARG A 815 30.33 -4.69 -6.34
CA ARG A 815 29.88 -5.04 -7.68
C ARG A 815 29.91 -6.54 -7.86
N PHE A 816 28.73 -7.16 -7.90
CA PHE A 816 28.58 -8.62 -7.89
C PHE A 816 28.73 -9.26 -9.29
N SER A 817 28.55 -8.47 -10.35
CA SER A 817 28.69 -8.91 -11.73
C SER A 817 29.37 -7.83 -12.57
N ILE A 818 30.23 -8.25 -13.49
CA ILE A 818 30.93 -7.38 -14.42
C ILE A 818 30.86 -8.04 -15.80
N CYS A 819 30.02 -7.53 -16.69
CA CYS A 819 30.02 -7.94 -18.09
C CYS A 819 30.68 -6.85 -18.95
N LYS A 820 31.68 -7.23 -19.76
CA LYS A 820 32.37 -6.34 -20.72
C LYS A 820 32.13 -6.72 -22.19
N VAL A 821 31.31 -7.75 -22.42
CA VAL A 821 30.96 -8.29 -23.75
C VAL A 821 29.93 -7.40 -24.44
#